data_AF-A0A8H7EIV8-F1
#
_entry.id   AF-A0A8H7EIV8-F1
#
_cell.length_a   1.000
_cell.length_b   1.000
_cell.length_c   1.000
_cell.angle_alpha   90.00
_cell.angle_beta   90.00
_cell.angle_gamma   90.00
#
_symmetry.space_group_name_H-M   'P 1'
#
loop_
_entity.id
_entity.type
_entity.pdbx_description
1 polymer ?
#
loop_
_entity_poly.entity_id
_entity_poly.type
_entity_poly.pdbx_seq_one_letter_code
_entity_poly.pdbx_strand_id
1 'polypeptide(L)'
;MLVKLGLKKPQLPIPSAGATSTNRAYPRLARHSLSIKPEYDVVVIGSGYGGGVAASRMVRAGKSVCVLELGKEIWPGEYPHTFKDAMREYSLSGRILGKMVSIGKAAGLYHTVKGEGQDVFLGCGLGGTSLINAGVFLKPDERLLETAEWPEEIRENPADLEQFYVRAERMLQPTALPTRYPKPRKLDIFERQADSLGLQENFYRPPLTTTFCSSTNPAGIHMGESTGSGNECTGVNDSSKNSILVTYLYDAWIRGAELFCGIDVRHVKKDNRGRGYIVFYDVSNGRGGKTRKWVRAREVVFLGAGALGTTEVLLRSQRYGLDTSPLLGQRFTGNGDMLAFAYDCKHDIGSLGREALGKMSSKSCGPTITACIDMRGSTHAKNVRDGYVIQDGAIPEALVPVIQSLLETQTTAMPSQKSSTRGNLLARLKSWILGPYVKGGSVNRTLVYLTMSHDENEGQMALEDDAVVLRWSGIGSQKRSAQIDSILLEMTENLGGKFVKAPCITVHPLGGAVMSSDGTGLGGVVNHRGQLLIGKGHEVHEGIVCVDGSIIPTSLGVNPCATITALAERSCNLVVQERGWKIDDSSNSRLSPLEDPPIPVLSESIKTIGLGTIEDAIEGVQFEEVMRGYVHFGNNIPDFISAEKVAMEASSLAQLSLTVDARRNRNGSYQGVPFGTFACGALSQDPLMVTGGTVEFFTIDEEVADAVDLVYKVDLLSTDGARYGFHGYKRLNSAVAFSVSRTWGATTTLYTTITGYDGVVVGRGILNLSLHDFFSELQSLRSRTTIGGMSNMQAQARFLKFFTTNIASYMFSPFRRLQYPTPSTEKSGYFEKAIPTVTMLTADDGVRFPIKLWQPPSSTQEKHTPIVFIPGASVDDQMFSLPTVPTNTIDYFTSLGYRCYVPILRFGIGEEARKGDTVYDARLDVRAAIRYVREREQGRKIYAVVHCLGSIATGIALLKGDVEASWLKGMTCSQVFTNLLFSPDNDFKARHPIFIKAYETLAGSWFPCHSSSSSPWVQFLLDQILRFYPVGARSEMCNSAVCHRCDVPFGRCWTHANLNHATHEHLGHWFDGIHTNFLSHLSNMGAMPPHHVRSNRPMFEDLLTQTNLERLKGLSICLLSGAENAVWSQQSTKTSYDLLRECFPEAKYERVVVNGYGHLDCWMGKHAHVDIFPRVARHLAVCEEAEEGCEMTVIGKGYEDDGYVSVAAEGYNG
;
A
#
# COMPACT_ATOMS: atom_id res chain seq x y z
N MET A 1 3.70 -41.60 44.39
CA MET A 1 4.17 -40.98 45.66
C MET A 1 3.66 -39.53 45.86
N LEU A 2 2.56 -39.10 45.22
CA LEU A 2 1.96 -37.75 45.39
C LEU A 2 0.43 -37.80 45.63
N VAL A 3 -0.05 -38.88 46.26
CA VAL A 3 -1.47 -39.04 46.67
C VAL A 3 -1.63 -39.09 48.20
N LYS A 4 -0.52 -39.15 48.95
CA LYS A 4 -0.52 -39.25 50.43
C LYS A 4 -0.46 -37.90 51.18
N LEU A 5 -0.63 -36.75 50.52
CA LEU A 5 -0.41 -35.42 51.14
C LEU A 5 -1.60 -34.44 51.19
N GLY A 6 -2.86 -34.90 51.01
CA GLY A 6 -4.02 -34.18 51.57
C GLY A 6 -4.23 -32.69 51.24
N LEU A 7 -3.73 -32.17 50.12
CA LEU A 7 -3.92 -30.77 49.73
C LEU A 7 -5.16 -30.62 48.81
N LYS A 8 -6.18 -29.93 49.31
CA LYS A 8 -7.38 -29.53 48.56
C LYS A 8 -6.99 -28.63 47.37
N LYS A 9 -7.56 -28.91 46.18
CA LYS A 9 -7.55 -27.98 45.05
C LYS A 9 -8.25 -26.66 45.44
N PRO A 10 -7.72 -25.48 45.10
CA PRO A 10 -8.44 -24.22 45.28
C PRO A 10 -9.68 -24.20 44.36
N GLN A 11 -10.84 -23.95 44.96
CA GLN A 11 -12.07 -23.63 44.24
C GLN A 11 -11.82 -22.37 43.40
N LEU A 12 -12.04 -22.49 42.09
CA LEU A 12 -12.23 -21.34 41.22
C LEU A 12 -13.41 -20.52 41.77
N PRO A 13 -13.27 -19.19 41.96
CA PRO A 13 -14.40 -18.38 42.39
C PRO A 13 -15.47 -18.41 41.28
N ILE A 14 -16.62 -18.93 41.66
CA ILE A 14 -17.88 -18.81 40.92
C ILE A 14 -18.14 -17.30 40.74
N PRO A 15 -18.41 -16.80 39.52
CA PRO A 15 -18.76 -15.40 39.36
C PRO A 15 -20.07 -15.14 40.11
N SER A 16 -20.03 -14.24 41.07
CA SER A 16 -21.21 -13.74 41.77
C SER A 16 -22.19 -13.14 40.75
N ALA A 17 -23.33 -13.81 40.59
CA ALA A 17 -24.50 -13.25 39.93
C ALA A 17 -24.96 -12.02 40.74
N GLY A 18 -24.83 -10.83 40.14
CA GLY A 18 -25.24 -9.58 40.79
C GLY A 18 -24.62 -8.33 40.16
N ALA A 19 -24.76 -8.13 38.85
CA ALA A 19 -24.54 -6.83 38.19
C ALA A 19 -25.37 -6.78 36.89
N THR A 20 -26.67 -6.55 37.02
CA THR A 20 -27.50 -6.06 35.93
C THR A 20 -27.26 -4.55 35.78
N SER A 21 -26.37 -4.16 34.87
CA SER A 21 -26.45 -2.87 34.19
C SER A 21 -25.84 -3.02 32.79
N THR A 22 -26.67 -2.72 31.81
CA THR A 22 -26.43 -2.73 30.37
C THR A 22 -25.04 -2.21 29.96
N ASN A 23 -24.29 -3.04 29.25
CA ASN A 23 -23.04 -2.67 28.57
C ASN A 23 -23.40 -1.74 27.38
N ARG A 24 -23.56 -0.43 27.63
CA ARG A 24 -23.78 0.59 26.59
C ARG A 24 -22.42 1.19 26.21
N ALA A 25 -21.85 0.74 25.11
CA ALA A 25 -20.57 1.24 24.60
C ALA A 25 -20.75 2.64 23.97
N TYR A 26 -19.87 3.59 24.30
CA TYR A 26 -19.78 4.90 23.65
C TYR A 26 -19.48 4.75 22.14
N PRO A 27 -19.93 5.68 21.28
CA PRO A 27 -19.60 5.66 19.86
C PRO A 27 -18.11 5.96 19.65
N ARG A 28 -17.50 5.33 18.63
CA ARG A 28 -16.15 5.71 18.21
C ARG A 28 -16.21 6.93 17.30
N LEU A 29 -15.64 8.03 17.74
CA LEU A 29 -15.61 9.30 17.00
C LEU A 29 -14.58 9.27 15.88
N ALA A 30 -13.43 8.61 16.11
CA ALA A 30 -12.33 8.56 15.17
C ALA A 30 -12.64 7.63 13.99
N ARG A 31 -12.43 8.14 12.77
CA ARG A 31 -12.49 7.36 11.54
C ARG A 31 -11.16 6.69 11.25
N HIS A 32 -11.20 5.71 10.34
CA HIS A 32 -10.00 5.04 9.87
C HIS A 32 -9.13 6.02 9.06
N SER A 33 -7.81 6.01 9.28
CA SER A 33 -6.85 6.91 8.62
C SER A 33 -6.82 6.81 7.09
N LEU A 34 -7.29 5.69 6.53
CA LEU A 34 -7.44 5.50 5.08
C LEU A 34 -8.61 6.29 4.47
N SER A 35 -9.52 6.80 5.29
CA SER A 35 -10.66 7.61 4.82
C SER A 35 -10.38 9.12 4.81
N ILE A 36 -9.15 9.53 5.16
CA ILE A 36 -8.72 10.93 5.04
C ILE A 36 -8.80 11.34 3.57
N LYS A 37 -9.58 12.37 3.27
CA LYS A 37 -9.71 12.92 1.93
C LYS A 37 -8.44 13.67 1.54
N PRO A 38 -8.14 13.80 0.23
CA PRO A 38 -6.98 14.57 -0.22
C PRO A 38 -7.02 16.05 0.19
N GLU A 39 -8.23 16.61 0.38
CA GLU A 39 -8.42 18.01 0.75
C GLU A 39 -9.65 18.27 1.64
N TYR A 40 -9.53 19.29 2.50
CA TYR A 40 -10.55 19.86 3.38
C TYR A 40 -10.46 21.38 3.37
N ASP A 41 -11.51 22.10 3.75
CA ASP A 41 -11.43 23.56 3.95
C ASP A 41 -10.48 23.89 5.10
N VAL A 42 -10.63 23.15 6.20
CA VAL A 42 -9.87 23.36 7.43
C VAL A 42 -9.23 22.06 7.91
N VAL A 43 -7.96 22.13 8.25
CA VAL A 43 -7.24 21.06 8.96
C VAL A 43 -6.84 21.54 10.34
N VAL A 44 -7.17 20.78 11.37
CA VAL A 44 -6.80 21.03 12.77
C VAL A 44 -5.77 20.00 13.20
N ILE A 45 -4.61 20.45 13.62
CA ILE A 45 -3.51 19.62 14.08
C ILE A 45 -3.55 19.58 15.61
N GLY A 46 -3.81 18.40 16.18
CA GLY A 46 -4.00 18.20 17.62
C GLY A 46 -5.43 18.46 18.10
N SER A 47 -5.82 17.76 19.15
CA SER A 47 -7.21 17.73 19.64
C SER A 47 -7.37 18.19 21.09
N GLY A 48 -6.41 18.95 21.62
CA GLY A 48 -6.48 19.56 22.96
C GLY A 48 -7.47 20.72 23.06
N TYR A 49 -7.36 21.55 24.10
CA TYR A 49 -8.23 22.73 24.32
C TYR A 49 -8.36 23.62 23.06
N GLY A 50 -7.23 24.03 22.48
CA GLY A 50 -7.21 24.85 21.26
C GLY A 50 -7.81 24.15 20.04
N GLY A 51 -7.34 22.94 19.76
CA GLY A 51 -7.78 22.16 18.60
C GLY A 51 -9.27 21.79 18.66
N GLY A 52 -9.78 21.43 19.84
CA GLY A 52 -11.21 21.14 20.04
C GLY A 52 -12.09 22.36 19.77
N VAL A 53 -11.72 23.53 20.30
CA VAL A 53 -12.43 24.80 20.03
C VAL A 53 -12.42 25.10 18.52
N ALA A 54 -11.26 25.03 17.88
CA ALA A 54 -11.14 25.26 16.45
C ALA A 54 -12.03 24.32 15.63
N ALA A 55 -12.00 23.02 15.93
CA ALA A 55 -12.82 22.03 15.23
C ALA A 55 -14.34 22.34 15.36
N SER A 56 -14.82 22.60 16.58
CA SER A 56 -16.23 22.93 16.85
C SER A 56 -16.66 24.22 16.15
N ARG A 57 -15.86 25.28 16.24
CA ARG A 57 -16.21 26.58 15.65
C ARG A 57 -16.16 26.57 14.13
N MET A 58 -15.18 25.89 13.53
CA MET A 58 -15.06 25.85 12.07
C MET A 58 -16.15 24.98 11.42
N VAL A 59 -16.53 23.85 12.03
CA VAL A 59 -17.64 23.05 11.49
C VAL A 59 -18.98 23.80 11.63
N ARG A 60 -19.19 24.51 12.75
CA ARG A 60 -20.34 25.40 12.94
C ARG A 60 -20.34 26.60 11.98
N ALA A 61 -19.18 26.96 11.43
CA ALA A 61 -19.05 27.93 10.35
C ALA A 61 -19.33 27.35 8.95
N GLY A 62 -19.79 26.10 8.86
CA GLY A 62 -20.13 25.42 7.60
C GLY A 62 -18.93 24.87 6.83
N LYS A 63 -17.78 24.69 7.48
CA LYS A 63 -16.55 24.21 6.83
C LYS A 63 -16.39 22.70 6.92
N SER A 64 -15.78 22.11 5.89
CA SER A 64 -15.27 20.73 5.99
C SER A 64 -14.01 20.71 6.86
N VAL A 65 -14.07 19.98 7.97
CA VAL A 65 -13.01 19.96 9.00
C VAL A 65 -12.40 18.57 9.15
N CYS A 66 -11.07 18.51 9.12
CA CYS A 66 -10.28 17.33 9.42
C CYS A 66 -9.44 17.55 10.69
N VAL A 67 -9.60 16.72 11.71
CA VAL A 67 -8.82 16.75 12.95
C VAL A 67 -7.80 15.61 12.95
N LEU A 68 -6.53 15.94 13.08
CA LEU A 68 -5.43 14.99 13.10
C LEU A 68 -4.84 14.89 14.51
N GLU A 69 -4.95 13.73 15.14
CA GLU A 69 -4.49 13.46 16.51
C GLU A 69 -3.47 12.32 16.54
N LEU A 70 -2.37 12.52 17.28
CA LEU A 70 -1.31 11.53 17.45
C LEU A 70 -1.76 10.36 18.35
N GLY A 71 -2.45 10.67 19.44
CA GLY A 71 -2.87 9.71 20.44
C GLY A 71 -4.09 8.88 20.02
N LYS A 72 -4.60 8.08 20.95
CA LYS A 72 -5.78 7.22 20.75
C LYS A 72 -7.05 7.88 21.24
N GLU A 73 -8.18 7.40 20.75
CA GLU A 73 -9.49 7.66 21.35
C GLU A 73 -9.67 6.76 22.59
N ILE A 74 -9.90 7.37 23.75
CA ILE A 74 -10.08 6.68 25.03
C ILE A 74 -11.29 7.28 25.74
N TRP A 75 -12.34 6.48 25.93
CA TRP A 75 -13.55 6.91 26.63
C TRP A 75 -13.45 6.65 28.15
N PRO A 76 -14.24 7.37 28.98
CA PRO A 76 -14.45 6.97 30.36
C PRO A 76 -14.91 5.51 30.45
N GLY A 77 -14.25 4.73 31.31
CA GLY A 77 -14.35 3.27 31.39
C GLY A 77 -13.17 2.54 30.76
N GLU A 78 -12.36 3.22 29.94
CA GLU A 78 -11.20 2.65 29.25
C GLU A 78 -9.85 3.15 29.80
N TYR A 79 -9.84 4.10 30.74
CA TYR A 79 -8.61 4.64 31.28
C TYR A 79 -7.85 3.61 32.14
N PRO A 80 -6.51 3.63 32.14
CA PRO A 80 -5.72 2.70 32.94
C PRO A 80 -5.99 2.85 34.45
N HIS A 81 -6.43 1.77 35.09
CA HIS A 81 -6.69 1.76 36.53
C HIS A 81 -5.51 1.24 37.36
N THR A 82 -4.67 0.36 36.81
CA THR A 82 -3.52 -0.23 37.52
C THR A 82 -2.20 0.36 37.04
N PHE A 83 -1.17 0.30 37.90
CA PHE A 83 0.19 0.71 37.51
C PHE A 83 0.68 0.00 36.23
N LYS A 84 0.39 -1.30 36.10
CA LYS A 84 0.80 -2.10 34.93
C LYS A 84 0.13 -1.62 33.65
N ASP A 85 -1.14 -1.23 33.73
CA ASP A 85 -1.87 -0.71 32.57
C ASP A 85 -1.39 0.70 32.22
N ALA A 86 -1.13 1.55 33.21
CA ALA A 86 -0.58 2.88 32.99
C ALA A 86 0.80 2.83 32.31
N MET A 87 1.69 1.93 32.75
CA MET A 87 3.02 1.75 32.14
C MET A 87 2.97 1.25 30.69
N ARG A 88 1.89 0.58 30.26
CA ARG A 88 1.72 0.15 28.84
C ARG A 88 1.39 1.31 27.91
N GLU A 89 0.84 2.38 28.46
CA GLU A 89 0.49 3.62 27.76
C GLU A 89 1.50 4.76 28.04
N TYR A 90 2.59 4.47 28.75
CA TYR A 90 3.64 5.44 29.05
C TYR A 90 4.69 5.48 27.93
N SER A 91 5.13 6.69 27.61
CA SER A 91 6.18 6.96 26.64
C SER A 91 7.12 8.06 27.14
N LEU A 92 8.38 7.97 26.73
CA LEU A 92 9.43 8.88 27.14
C LEU A 92 10.27 9.29 25.94
N SER A 93 10.52 10.59 25.82
CA SER A 93 11.40 11.18 24.79
C SER A 93 12.37 12.20 25.41
N GLY A 94 13.37 12.63 24.64
CA GLY A 94 14.30 13.69 25.04
C GLY A 94 15.73 13.20 25.28
N ARG A 95 16.54 14.04 25.92
CA ARG A 95 17.98 13.80 26.10
C ARG A 95 18.27 13.18 27.47
N ILE A 96 18.85 11.98 27.48
CA ILE A 96 19.29 11.30 28.70
C ILE A 96 20.77 10.96 28.56
N LEU A 97 21.60 11.42 29.52
CA LEU A 97 23.05 11.18 29.54
C LEU A 97 23.74 11.54 28.20
N GLY A 98 23.30 12.64 27.58
CA GLY A 98 23.86 13.16 26.32
C GLY A 98 23.31 12.50 25.04
N LYS A 99 22.55 11.40 25.13
CA LYS A 99 21.97 10.69 23.98
C LYS A 99 20.47 10.97 23.85
N MET A 100 20.00 11.07 22.60
CA MET A 100 18.56 11.09 22.32
C MET A 100 17.96 9.70 22.55
N VAL A 101 16.90 9.65 23.34
CA VAL A 101 16.23 8.41 23.73
C VAL A 101 14.74 8.57 23.47
N SER A 102 14.14 7.56 22.84
CA SER A 102 12.69 7.45 22.66
C SER A 102 12.27 6.03 23.05
N ILE A 103 11.48 5.90 24.13
CA ILE A 103 11.05 4.63 24.70
C ILE A 103 9.52 4.62 24.82
N GLY A 104 8.90 3.46 24.56
CA GLY A 104 7.45 3.27 24.67
C GLY A 104 6.72 3.52 23.34
N LYS A 105 5.39 3.58 23.41
CA LYS A 105 4.54 3.81 22.22
C LYS A 105 4.33 5.31 22.03
N ALA A 106 4.63 5.84 20.85
CA ALA A 106 4.43 7.27 20.56
C ALA A 106 2.98 7.75 20.77
N ALA A 107 1.99 6.90 20.48
CA ALA A 107 0.56 7.15 20.70
C ALA A 107 0.06 6.65 22.09
N GLY A 108 0.95 6.55 23.07
CA GLY A 108 0.59 6.20 24.46
C GLY A 108 -0.02 7.40 25.17
N LEU A 109 -0.98 7.16 26.08
CA LEU A 109 -1.70 8.23 26.79
C LEU A 109 -0.79 9.17 27.59
N TYR A 110 0.29 8.67 28.18
CA TYR A 110 1.19 9.46 29.01
C TYR A 110 2.51 9.69 28.29
N HIS A 111 2.93 10.94 28.18
CA HIS A 111 4.20 11.29 27.56
C HIS A 111 5.05 12.18 28.46
N THR A 112 6.29 11.77 28.71
CA THR A 112 7.28 12.60 29.42
C THR A 112 8.40 12.98 28.47
N VAL A 113 8.64 14.28 28.34
CA VAL A 113 9.79 14.84 27.61
C VAL A 113 10.87 15.23 28.61
N LYS A 114 12.04 14.59 28.51
CA LYS A 114 13.21 14.89 29.33
C LYS A 114 13.92 16.13 28.81
N GLY A 115 13.95 17.17 29.64
CA GLY A 115 14.63 18.43 29.34
C GLY A 115 15.96 18.58 30.08
N GLU A 116 16.82 19.47 29.58
CA GLU A 116 18.01 19.92 30.29
C GLU A 116 17.57 20.93 31.37
N GLY A 117 17.18 20.42 32.55
CA GLY A 117 16.76 21.21 33.70
C GLY A 117 15.40 20.77 34.27
N GLN A 118 14.34 20.96 33.49
CA GLN A 118 12.96 20.62 33.87
C GLN A 118 12.32 19.67 32.84
N ASP A 119 11.62 18.66 33.35
CA ASP A 119 10.85 17.70 32.55
C ASP A 119 9.44 18.20 32.27
N VAL A 120 8.84 17.74 31.16
CA VAL A 120 7.44 18.05 30.81
C VAL A 120 6.62 16.77 30.79
N PHE A 121 5.45 16.77 31.44
CA PHE A 121 4.50 15.66 31.43
C PHE A 121 3.17 16.04 30.75
N LEU A 122 2.72 15.23 29.80
CA LEU A 122 1.61 15.52 28.89
C LEU A 122 0.66 14.34 28.74
N GLY A 123 -0.58 14.64 28.36
CA GLY A 123 -1.55 13.65 27.89
C GLY A 123 -1.63 13.64 26.36
N CYS A 124 -1.58 12.46 25.76
CA CYS A 124 -1.67 12.24 24.32
C CYS A 124 -2.87 11.36 23.97
N GLY A 125 -3.86 11.90 23.28
CA GLY A 125 -5.14 11.24 23.02
C GLY A 125 -6.16 12.20 22.44
N LEU A 126 -7.27 11.66 21.93
CA LEU A 126 -8.37 12.47 21.40
C LEU A 126 -9.00 13.29 22.54
N GLY A 127 -8.67 14.58 22.62
CA GLY A 127 -8.96 15.48 23.75
C GLY A 127 -7.71 16.06 24.45
N GLY A 128 -6.51 15.61 24.09
CA GLY A 128 -5.22 16.04 24.65
C GLY A 128 -5.11 15.90 26.16
N THR A 129 -4.37 16.80 26.81
CA THR A 129 -4.17 16.79 28.27
C THR A 129 -5.46 17.01 29.08
N SER A 130 -6.57 17.43 28.46
CA SER A 130 -7.87 17.49 29.16
C SER A 130 -8.35 16.12 29.65
N LEU A 131 -7.85 15.03 29.06
CA LEU A 131 -8.16 13.67 29.51
C LEU A 131 -7.58 13.40 30.90
N ILE A 132 -6.37 13.92 31.19
CA ILE A 132 -5.59 13.58 32.39
C ILE A 132 -5.27 14.77 33.30
N ASN A 133 -5.79 15.98 33.08
CA ASN A 133 -5.56 17.09 34.01
C ASN A 133 -6.51 17.05 35.23
N ALA A 134 -6.28 17.91 36.22
CA ALA A 134 -7.15 18.00 37.41
C ALA A 134 -8.46 18.79 37.20
N GLY A 135 -8.68 19.37 36.02
CA GLY A 135 -9.90 20.10 35.68
C GLY A 135 -10.06 21.49 36.31
N VAL A 136 -9.02 22.05 36.96
CA VAL A 136 -9.10 23.39 37.58
C VAL A 136 -9.24 24.48 36.53
N PHE A 137 -10.28 25.31 36.64
CA PHE A 137 -10.61 26.38 35.69
C PHE A 137 -10.41 27.76 36.34
N LEU A 138 -9.19 28.29 36.33
CA LEU A 138 -8.87 29.59 36.91
C LEU A 138 -8.47 30.61 35.85
N LYS A 139 -8.99 31.83 35.98
CA LYS A 139 -8.56 32.98 35.18
C LYS A 139 -7.20 33.48 35.70
N PRO A 140 -6.33 34.03 34.82
CA PRO A 140 -5.08 34.64 35.24
C PRO A 140 -5.35 35.94 36.01
N ASP A 141 -4.35 36.45 36.72
CA ASP A 141 -4.45 37.79 37.31
C ASP A 141 -4.57 38.83 36.19
N GLU A 142 -5.54 39.73 36.26
CA GLU A 142 -5.78 40.71 35.19
C GLU A 142 -4.57 41.64 34.99
N ARG A 143 -3.85 41.98 36.07
CA ARG A 143 -2.62 42.79 36.00
C ARG A 143 -1.52 42.10 35.20
N LEU A 144 -1.59 40.78 35.03
CA LEU A 144 -0.66 40.03 34.19
C LEU A 144 -0.94 40.27 32.70
N LEU A 145 -2.21 40.41 32.32
CA LEU A 145 -2.60 40.68 30.93
C LEU A 145 -2.19 42.09 30.49
N GLU A 146 -2.04 43.00 31.45
CA GLU A 146 -1.59 44.39 31.26
C GLU A 146 -0.05 44.52 31.11
N THR A 147 0.71 43.43 31.23
CA THR A 147 2.18 43.51 31.12
C THR A 147 2.65 43.63 29.67
N ALA A 148 3.86 44.15 29.49
CA ALA A 148 4.43 44.43 28.17
C ALA A 148 4.61 43.19 27.27
N GLU A 149 4.61 41.98 27.84
CA GLU A 149 4.70 40.72 27.08
C GLU A 149 3.44 40.44 26.24
N TRP A 150 2.28 40.94 26.65
CA TRP A 150 1.03 40.74 25.92
C TRP A 150 0.89 41.74 24.77
N PRO A 151 0.22 41.34 23.66
CA PRO A 151 -0.07 42.24 22.54
C PRO A 151 -0.94 43.41 23.00
N GLU A 152 -0.79 44.56 22.34
CA GLU A 152 -1.52 45.80 22.62
C GLU A 152 -3.04 45.57 22.70
N GLU A 153 -3.60 44.77 21.79
CA GLU A 153 -5.04 44.47 21.69
C GLU A 153 -5.58 43.62 22.86
N ILE A 154 -4.71 43.07 23.71
CA ILE A 154 -5.09 42.41 24.97
C ILE A 154 -4.67 43.27 26.16
N ARG A 155 -3.48 43.86 26.08
CA ARG A 155 -2.88 44.65 27.15
C ARG A 155 -3.68 45.89 27.51
N GLU A 156 -4.23 46.58 26.50
CA GLU A 156 -5.00 47.80 26.71
C GLU A 156 -6.44 47.55 27.14
N ASN A 157 -7.02 46.40 26.75
CA ASN A 157 -8.40 46.02 27.08
C ASN A 157 -8.51 44.55 27.52
N PRO A 158 -7.94 44.14 28.67
CA PRO A 158 -8.00 42.75 29.14
C PRO A 158 -9.42 42.22 29.30
N ALA A 159 -10.37 43.10 29.65
CA ALA A 159 -11.78 42.79 29.82
C ALA A 159 -12.46 42.20 28.56
N ASP A 160 -11.93 42.46 27.36
CA ASP A 160 -12.46 41.90 26.11
C ASP A 160 -12.34 40.38 26.04
N LEU A 161 -11.46 39.77 26.86
CA LEU A 161 -11.34 38.32 26.98
C LEU A 161 -12.49 37.69 27.77
N GLU A 162 -13.21 38.45 28.59
CA GLU A 162 -14.24 37.94 29.49
C GLU A 162 -15.36 37.22 28.74
N GLN A 163 -15.80 37.75 27.59
CA GLN A 163 -16.81 37.10 26.76
C GLN A 163 -16.40 35.70 26.30
N PHE A 164 -15.09 35.46 26.10
CA PHE A 164 -14.56 34.18 25.66
C PHE A 164 -14.38 33.21 26.83
N TYR A 165 -14.05 33.72 28.03
CA TYR A 165 -14.16 32.92 29.25
C TYR A 165 -15.59 32.45 29.49
N VAL A 166 -16.59 33.32 29.34
CA VAL A 166 -18.01 32.94 29.48
C VAL A 166 -18.43 31.86 28.46
N ARG A 167 -17.93 31.92 27.23
CA ARG A 167 -18.16 30.86 26.22
C ARG A 167 -17.52 29.53 26.65
N ALA A 168 -16.29 29.57 27.13
CA ALA A 168 -15.58 28.39 27.64
C ALA A 168 -16.28 27.78 28.87
N GLU A 169 -16.70 28.62 29.82
CA GLU A 169 -17.45 28.23 31.02
C GLU A 169 -18.78 27.55 30.65
N ARG A 170 -19.48 28.07 29.63
CA ARG A 170 -20.71 27.45 29.14
C ARG A 170 -20.45 26.00 28.74
N MET A 171 -19.42 25.73 27.93
CA MET A 171 -19.11 24.39 27.41
C MET A 171 -18.52 23.44 28.47
N LEU A 172 -17.60 23.92 29.31
CA LEU A 172 -16.84 23.10 30.26
C LEU A 172 -17.50 22.96 31.64
N GLN A 173 -18.51 23.80 31.93
CA GLN A 173 -19.31 23.81 33.17
C GLN A 173 -18.48 23.74 34.46
N PRO A 174 -17.50 24.64 34.66
CA PRO A 174 -16.64 24.60 35.83
C PRO A 174 -17.45 24.90 37.10
N THR A 175 -17.37 24.02 38.11
CA THR A 175 -18.14 24.09 39.35
C THR A 175 -17.25 23.77 40.55
N ALA A 176 -17.33 24.55 41.63
CA ALA A 176 -16.59 24.26 42.87
C ALA A 176 -17.20 23.06 43.62
N LEU A 177 -16.38 22.34 44.40
CA LEU A 177 -16.83 21.20 45.20
C LEU A 177 -17.99 21.62 46.14
N PRO A 178 -19.22 21.11 45.93
CA PRO A 178 -20.39 21.59 46.67
C PRO A 178 -20.34 21.23 48.16
N THR A 179 -20.85 22.11 49.00
CA THR A 179 -20.93 21.92 50.47
C THR A 179 -21.88 20.80 50.90
N ARG A 180 -22.79 20.36 50.02
CA ARG A 180 -23.69 19.22 50.25
C ARG A 180 -22.95 17.88 50.35
N TYR A 181 -21.73 17.78 49.85
CA TYR A 181 -20.93 16.55 49.97
C TYR A 181 -20.17 16.49 51.29
N PRO A 182 -19.91 15.29 51.82
CA PRO A 182 -19.01 15.12 52.95
C PRO A 182 -17.65 15.76 52.64
N LYS A 183 -17.17 16.62 53.54
CA LYS A 183 -15.87 17.28 53.41
C LYS A 183 -14.75 16.23 53.42
N PRO A 184 -13.92 16.10 52.35
CA PRO A 184 -12.78 15.20 52.36
C PRO A 184 -11.76 15.59 53.44
N ARG A 185 -11.02 14.61 53.96
CA ARG A 185 -10.04 14.85 55.04
C ARG A 185 -8.92 15.79 54.61
N LYS A 186 -8.40 15.64 53.39
CA LYS A 186 -7.36 16.52 52.85
C LYS A 186 -7.82 17.98 52.79
N LEU A 187 -9.08 18.22 52.39
CA LEU A 187 -9.68 19.55 52.35
C LEU A 187 -9.77 20.17 53.75
N ASP A 188 -10.24 19.40 54.73
CA ASP A 188 -10.33 19.85 56.13
C ASP A 188 -8.97 20.21 56.73
N ILE A 189 -7.94 19.45 56.40
CA ILE A 189 -6.58 19.69 56.89
C ILE A 189 -5.98 20.93 56.20
N PHE A 190 -6.15 21.06 54.89
CA PHE A 190 -5.62 22.19 54.13
C PHE A 190 -6.26 23.53 54.55
N GLU A 191 -7.56 23.54 54.83
CA GLU A 191 -8.26 24.70 55.40
C GLU A 191 -7.68 25.11 56.75
N ARG A 192 -7.45 24.15 57.66
CA ARG A 192 -6.78 24.45 58.95
C ARG A 192 -5.36 24.95 58.80
N GLN A 193 -4.63 24.52 57.77
CA GLN A 193 -3.31 25.06 57.47
C GLN A 193 -3.41 26.52 57.03
N ALA A 194 -4.37 26.85 56.15
CA ALA A 194 -4.63 28.23 55.76
C ALA A 194 -4.96 29.09 57.00
N ASP A 195 -5.83 28.62 57.89
CA ASP A 195 -6.17 29.29 59.14
C ASP A 195 -4.94 29.51 60.05
N SER A 196 -4.08 28.49 60.21
CA SER A 196 -2.88 28.59 61.06
C SER A 196 -1.85 29.60 60.58
N LEU A 197 -1.85 29.89 59.27
CA LEU A 197 -0.97 30.85 58.63
C LEU A 197 -1.62 32.24 58.49
N GLY A 198 -2.87 32.40 58.94
CA GLY A 198 -3.62 33.64 58.77
C GLY A 198 -4.06 33.91 57.32
N LEU A 199 -4.14 32.88 56.47
CA LEU A 199 -4.44 32.95 55.04
C LEU A 199 -5.90 32.55 54.70
N GLN A 200 -6.80 32.55 55.68
CA GLN A 200 -8.21 32.19 55.51
C GLN A 200 -8.94 33.03 54.43
N GLU A 201 -8.57 34.30 54.24
CA GLU A 201 -9.17 35.16 53.20
C GLU A 201 -8.70 34.80 51.78
N ASN A 202 -7.58 34.10 51.67
CA ASN A 202 -7.00 33.64 50.40
C ASN A 202 -7.39 32.20 50.05
N PHE A 203 -8.11 31.51 50.95
CA PHE A 203 -8.50 30.12 50.78
C PHE A 203 -9.89 29.99 50.13
N TYR A 204 -10.01 29.16 49.10
CA TYR A 204 -11.30 28.79 48.51
C TYR A 204 -11.26 27.41 47.83
N ARG A 205 -12.44 26.89 47.49
CA ARG A 205 -12.59 25.67 46.67
C ARG A 205 -12.58 26.07 45.19
N PRO A 206 -11.56 25.68 44.41
CA PRO A 206 -11.47 26.12 43.03
C PRO A 206 -12.60 25.52 42.18
N PRO A 207 -13.04 26.22 41.12
CA PRO A 207 -14.00 25.67 40.18
C PRO A 207 -13.33 24.60 39.31
N LEU A 208 -13.99 23.45 39.18
CA LEU A 208 -13.50 22.26 38.49
C LEU A 208 -14.41 21.90 37.32
N THR A 209 -13.86 21.47 36.19
CA THR A 209 -14.60 20.90 35.06
C THR A 209 -15.09 19.47 35.36
N THR A 210 -15.71 19.31 36.52
CA THR A 210 -16.19 18.05 37.10
C THR A 210 -17.66 18.19 37.43
N THR A 211 -18.45 17.21 36.99
CA THR A 211 -19.88 17.16 37.20
C THR A 211 -20.19 16.56 38.57
N PHE A 212 -20.73 17.38 39.47
CA PHE A 212 -21.18 16.96 40.80
C PHE A 212 -22.68 16.69 40.86
N CYS A 213 -23.41 16.75 39.75
CA CYS A 213 -24.81 16.35 39.66
C CYS A 213 -25.04 15.77 38.28
N SER A 214 -25.56 14.55 38.22
CA SER A 214 -25.93 13.93 36.94
C SER A 214 -26.78 14.89 36.11
N SER A 215 -26.25 15.27 34.94
CA SER A 215 -26.82 16.32 34.08
C SER A 215 -26.36 16.09 32.65
N THR A 216 -27.02 16.76 31.70
CA THR A 216 -26.58 16.77 30.30
C THR A 216 -25.75 18.02 30.06
N ASN A 217 -24.55 17.85 29.53
CA ASN A 217 -23.68 18.98 29.19
C ASN A 217 -24.16 19.67 27.89
N PRO A 218 -23.65 20.86 27.55
CA PRO A 218 -24.12 21.61 26.38
C PRO A 218 -23.84 20.94 25.03
N ALA A 219 -22.92 19.98 24.97
CA ALA A 219 -22.67 19.20 23.76
C ALA A 219 -23.72 18.10 23.54
N GLY A 220 -24.58 17.84 24.53
CA GLY A 220 -25.66 16.84 24.48
C GLY A 220 -25.33 15.53 25.19
N ILE A 221 -24.15 15.39 25.80
CA ILE A 221 -23.72 14.16 26.49
C ILE A 221 -24.26 14.14 27.92
N HIS A 222 -24.77 12.98 28.34
CA HIS A 222 -25.14 12.75 29.73
C HIS A 222 -23.90 12.46 30.59
N MET A 223 -23.67 13.31 31.58
CA MET A 223 -22.52 13.26 32.48
C MET A 223 -22.88 12.58 33.80
N GLY A 224 -21.96 11.74 34.29
CA GLY A 224 -22.06 11.07 35.58
C GLY A 224 -21.79 12.02 36.76
N GLU A 225 -22.22 11.63 37.95
CA GLU A 225 -21.84 12.32 39.19
C GLU A 225 -20.46 11.83 39.65
N SER A 226 -19.58 12.75 40.05
CA SER A 226 -18.24 12.39 40.55
C SER A 226 -18.29 11.48 41.78
N THR A 227 -17.47 10.43 41.72
CA THR A 227 -17.27 9.46 42.82
C THR A 227 -16.21 9.93 43.83
N GLY A 228 -15.47 11.01 43.52
CA GLY A 228 -14.38 11.52 44.34
C GLY A 228 -13.18 10.56 44.42
N SER A 229 -12.83 9.95 43.28
CA SER A 229 -11.81 8.91 43.19
C SER A 229 -10.37 9.42 43.27
N GLY A 230 -10.11 10.70 42.96
CA GLY A 230 -8.76 11.28 42.94
C GLY A 230 -7.86 10.76 41.81
N ASN A 231 -8.45 10.16 40.77
CA ASN A 231 -7.74 9.55 39.65
C ASN A 231 -7.66 10.47 38.41
N GLU A 232 -8.05 11.75 38.50
CA GLU A 232 -8.10 12.65 37.35
C GLU A 232 -6.75 12.77 36.62
N CYS A 233 -5.63 12.73 37.35
CA CYS A 233 -4.27 12.75 36.79
C CYS A 233 -3.85 11.51 35.98
N THR A 234 -4.64 10.44 36.02
CA THR A 234 -4.48 9.21 35.23
C THR A 234 -5.70 8.91 34.35
N GLY A 235 -6.64 9.86 34.25
CA GLY A 235 -7.93 9.65 33.62
C GLY A 235 -8.96 9.06 34.59
N VAL A 236 -10.20 9.54 34.50
CA VAL A 236 -11.30 9.18 35.39
C VAL A 236 -12.38 8.40 34.63
N ASN A 237 -12.84 7.30 35.21
CA ASN A 237 -13.74 6.35 34.55
C ASN A 237 -15.23 6.50 34.94
N ASP A 238 -15.55 7.36 35.91
CA ASP A 238 -16.92 7.60 36.36
C ASP A 238 -17.75 8.53 35.46
N SER A 239 -17.19 8.96 34.32
CA SER A 239 -17.82 9.85 33.35
C SER A 239 -18.24 11.22 33.91
N SER A 240 -17.63 11.68 35.01
CA SER A 240 -17.97 12.97 35.64
C SER A 240 -17.21 14.16 35.07
N LYS A 241 -16.06 13.94 34.42
CA LYS A 241 -15.18 15.02 33.95
C LYS A 241 -15.59 15.54 32.57
N ASN A 242 -15.81 16.85 32.46
CA ASN A 242 -16.06 17.55 31.20
C ASN A 242 -14.74 17.78 30.44
N SER A 243 -14.18 16.70 29.87
CA SER A 243 -13.00 16.77 29.00
C SER A 243 -13.36 17.33 27.61
N ILE A 244 -12.35 17.70 26.83
CA ILE A 244 -12.53 18.19 25.45
C ILE A 244 -13.17 17.14 24.54
N LEU A 245 -12.90 15.84 24.80
CA LEU A 245 -13.53 14.71 24.09
C LEU A 245 -15.05 14.77 24.16
N VAL A 246 -15.62 14.98 25.35
CA VAL A 246 -17.06 14.94 25.62
C VAL A 246 -17.74 16.30 25.52
N THR A 247 -17.01 17.35 25.13
CA THR A 247 -17.52 18.71 24.96
C THR A 247 -17.31 19.17 23.52
N TYR A 248 -16.23 19.88 23.24
CA TYR A 248 -15.97 20.50 21.95
C TYR A 248 -15.77 19.49 20.80
N LEU A 249 -15.09 18.36 21.02
CA LEU A 249 -14.87 17.38 19.95
C LEU A 249 -16.12 16.59 19.61
N TYR A 250 -16.92 16.22 20.62
CA TYR A 250 -18.22 15.61 20.37
C TYR A 250 -19.15 16.56 19.61
N ASP A 251 -19.16 17.84 19.99
CA ASP A 251 -19.89 18.88 19.25
C ASP A 251 -19.41 19.05 17.80
N ALA A 252 -18.10 18.94 17.57
CA ALA A 252 -17.55 18.99 16.21
C ALA A 252 -17.97 17.76 15.39
N TRP A 253 -17.87 16.57 15.99
CA TRP A 253 -18.18 15.30 15.35
C TRP A 253 -19.65 15.20 14.94
N ILE A 254 -20.58 15.56 15.83
CA ILE A 254 -22.03 15.46 15.56
C ILE A 254 -22.49 16.39 14.42
N ARG A 255 -21.69 17.42 14.13
CA ARG A 255 -21.90 18.39 13.04
C ARG A 255 -21.13 18.05 11.76
N GLY A 256 -20.44 16.91 11.73
CA GLY A 256 -19.80 16.37 10.53
C GLY A 256 -18.29 16.57 10.43
N ALA A 257 -17.61 17.02 11.48
CA ALA A 257 -16.14 17.03 11.50
C ALA A 257 -15.59 15.59 11.45
N GLU A 258 -14.50 15.38 10.70
CA GLU A 258 -13.85 14.08 10.57
C GLU A 258 -12.61 14.03 11.45
N LEU A 259 -12.56 13.08 12.39
CA LEU A 259 -11.48 12.96 13.37
C LEU A 259 -10.64 11.72 13.08
N PHE A 260 -9.32 11.83 13.16
CA PHE A 260 -8.38 10.75 12.86
C PHE A 260 -7.32 10.63 13.96
N CYS A 261 -7.18 9.44 14.53
CA CYS A 261 -6.23 9.12 15.59
C CYS A 261 -5.01 8.35 15.04
N GLY A 262 -3.89 8.38 15.77
CA GLY A 262 -2.64 7.73 15.34
C GLY A 262 -1.91 8.46 14.20
N ILE A 263 -2.17 9.76 14.03
CA ILE A 263 -1.61 10.60 12.98
C ILE A 263 -0.54 11.53 13.57
N ASP A 264 0.73 11.27 13.21
CA ASP A 264 1.88 12.07 13.64
C ASP A 264 2.14 13.16 12.59
N VAL A 265 1.61 14.37 12.81
CA VAL A 265 1.82 15.50 11.90
C VAL A 265 3.26 16.01 12.02
N ARG A 266 3.92 16.19 10.89
CA ARG A 266 5.37 16.42 10.81
C ARG A 266 5.69 17.85 10.47
N HIS A 267 5.10 18.38 9.41
CA HIS A 267 5.32 19.76 8.99
C HIS A 267 4.19 20.25 8.08
N VAL A 268 4.15 21.57 7.88
CA VAL A 268 3.22 22.27 7.01
C VAL A 268 4.01 23.01 5.94
N LYS A 269 3.56 22.93 4.69
CA LYS A 269 4.15 23.61 3.53
C LYS A 269 3.09 24.47 2.86
N LYS A 270 3.48 25.62 2.31
CA LYS A 270 2.58 26.45 1.49
C LYS A 270 2.19 25.69 0.22
N ASP A 271 0.91 25.73 -0.15
CA ASP A 271 0.44 25.14 -1.41
C ASP A 271 0.76 26.07 -2.58
N ASN A 272 1.40 25.54 -3.63
CA ASN A 272 1.75 26.33 -4.82
C ASN A 272 0.54 26.57 -5.75
N ARG A 273 -0.58 25.85 -5.55
CA ARG A 273 -1.78 25.93 -6.40
C ARG A 273 -2.74 27.08 -6.08
N GLY A 274 -2.52 27.82 -4.98
CA GLY A 274 -3.41 28.91 -4.59
C GLY A 274 -3.34 29.24 -3.10
N ARG A 275 -4.44 29.74 -2.54
CA ARG A 275 -4.57 29.92 -1.08
C ARG A 275 -4.72 28.53 -0.44
N GLY A 276 -3.93 28.24 0.58
CA GLY A 276 -3.95 26.97 1.30
C GLY A 276 -2.57 26.43 1.69
N TYR A 277 -2.57 25.32 2.41
CA TYR A 277 -1.36 24.66 2.91
C TYR A 277 -1.48 23.14 2.78
N ILE A 278 -0.34 22.47 2.65
CA ILE A 278 -0.22 21.03 2.64
C ILE A 278 0.35 20.58 3.98
N VAL A 279 -0.40 19.74 4.69
CA VAL A 279 -0.02 19.18 5.99
C VAL A 279 0.53 17.78 5.77
N PHE A 280 1.81 17.58 6.04
CA PHE A 280 2.47 16.29 5.93
C PHE A 280 2.42 15.55 7.26
N TYR A 281 2.05 14.28 7.22
CA TYR A 281 1.87 13.44 8.41
C TYR A 281 2.33 12.02 8.18
N ASP A 282 2.72 11.35 9.26
CA ASP A 282 3.02 9.93 9.29
C ASP A 282 1.87 9.14 9.88
N VAL A 283 1.60 7.99 9.28
CA VAL A 283 0.75 6.95 9.86
C VAL A 283 1.65 5.82 10.34
N SER A 284 1.47 5.40 11.58
CA SER A 284 2.21 4.26 12.14
C SER A 284 1.60 2.94 11.70
N ASN A 285 2.42 2.08 11.10
CA ASN A 285 2.02 0.78 10.57
C ASN A 285 2.01 -0.33 11.66
N GLY A 286 1.96 0.06 12.94
CA GLY A 286 1.92 -0.87 14.08
C GLY A 286 3.20 -1.67 14.37
N ARG A 287 4.23 -1.58 13.52
CA ARG A 287 5.51 -2.34 13.62
C ARG A 287 6.78 -1.51 13.53
N GLY A 288 6.67 -0.18 13.60
CA GLY A 288 7.80 0.75 13.61
C GLY A 288 8.09 1.44 12.26
N GLY A 289 7.54 0.94 11.16
CA GLY A 289 7.50 1.67 9.88
C GLY A 289 6.47 2.81 9.93
N LYS A 290 6.85 3.97 9.39
CA LYS A 290 5.95 5.12 9.20
C LYS A 290 5.79 5.39 7.70
N THR A 291 4.55 5.53 7.24
CA THR A 291 4.28 5.97 5.86
C THR A 291 3.93 7.45 5.89
N ARG A 292 4.71 8.26 5.18
CA ARG A 292 4.42 9.69 5.02
C ARG A 292 3.31 9.91 4.01
N LYS A 293 2.29 10.64 4.42
CA LYS A 293 1.16 11.11 3.61
C LYS A 293 1.04 12.63 3.75
N TRP A 294 0.09 13.20 3.03
CA TRP A 294 -0.23 14.62 3.13
C TRP A 294 -1.73 14.85 2.99
N VAL A 295 -2.22 15.98 3.47
CA VAL A 295 -3.59 16.45 3.23
C VAL A 295 -3.55 17.95 2.97
N ARG A 296 -4.37 18.43 2.04
CA ARG A 296 -4.45 19.85 1.71
C ARG A 296 -5.54 20.54 2.54
N ALA A 297 -5.17 21.63 3.21
CA ALA A 297 -6.11 22.60 3.76
C ALA A 297 -6.32 23.73 2.74
N ARG A 298 -7.55 23.88 2.23
CA ARG A 298 -7.87 24.91 1.22
C ARG A 298 -7.90 26.32 1.79
N GLU A 299 -8.23 26.48 3.08
CA GLU A 299 -8.42 27.79 3.68
C GLU A 299 -7.54 28.01 4.91
N VAL A 300 -7.60 27.13 5.92
CA VAL A 300 -6.91 27.34 7.20
C VAL A 300 -6.36 26.05 7.80
N VAL A 301 -5.15 26.12 8.33
CA VAL A 301 -4.53 25.15 9.23
C VAL A 301 -4.53 25.72 10.65
N PHE A 302 -5.21 25.06 11.57
CA PHE A 302 -5.14 25.38 12.99
C PHE A 302 -4.11 24.48 13.69
N LEU A 303 -3.13 25.08 14.34
CA LEU A 303 -2.14 24.39 15.16
C LEU A 303 -2.61 24.38 16.62
N GLY A 304 -3.03 23.21 17.09
CA GLY A 304 -3.58 22.93 18.42
C GLY A 304 -2.93 21.71 19.07
N ALA A 305 -1.67 21.40 18.74
CA ALA A 305 -0.91 20.24 19.20
C ALA A 305 -0.27 20.41 20.59
N GLY A 306 -0.62 21.49 21.30
CA GLY A 306 -0.04 21.88 22.57
C GLY A 306 1.27 22.65 22.39
N ALA A 307 1.76 23.25 23.47
CA ALA A 307 2.95 24.11 23.44
C ALA A 307 4.16 23.41 22.76
N LEU A 308 4.37 22.13 23.07
CA LEU A 308 5.46 21.36 22.49
C LEU A 308 5.17 20.98 21.02
N GLY A 309 4.04 20.33 20.76
CA GLY A 309 3.73 19.79 19.44
C GLY A 309 3.61 20.87 18.37
N THR A 310 2.97 22.00 18.68
CA THR A 310 2.83 23.12 17.73
C THR A 310 4.18 23.73 17.40
N THR A 311 5.01 24.00 18.41
CA THR A 311 6.36 24.54 18.21
C THR A 311 7.24 23.56 17.44
N GLU A 312 7.14 22.26 17.72
CA GLU A 312 7.88 21.20 17.02
C GLU A 312 7.50 21.10 15.53
N VAL A 313 6.20 21.15 15.21
CA VAL A 313 5.72 21.18 13.82
C VAL A 313 6.21 22.43 13.09
N LEU A 314 6.19 23.59 13.73
CA LEU A 314 6.66 24.84 13.13
C LEU A 314 8.18 24.85 12.91
N LEU A 315 8.97 24.36 13.88
CA LEU A 315 10.43 24.25 13.74
C LEU A 315 10.80 23.32 12.58
N ARG A 316 10.05 22.22 12.40
CA ARG A 316 10.22 21.35 11.23
C ARG A 316 9.83 22.07 9.95
N SER A 317 8.67 22.73 9.95
CA SER A 317 8.18 23.48 8.79
C SER A 317 9.17 24.55 8.33
N GLN A 318 9.87 25.21 9.25
CA GLN A 318 10.95 26.15 8.96
C GLN A 318 12.10 25.50 8.18
N ARG A 319 12.51 24.26 8.55
CA ARG A 319 13.52 23.49 7.81
C ARG A 319 13.05 23.06 6.41
N TYR A 320 11.74 22.96 6.21
CA TYR A 320 11.11 22.66 4.91
C TYR A 320 10.70 23.92 4.12
N GLY A 321 11.21 25.09 4.50
CA GLY A 321 11.07 26.34 3.73
C GLY A 321 9.88 27.21 4.09
N LEU A 322 9.20 26.96 5.22
CA LEU A 322 8.18 27.88 5.74
C LEU A 322 8.86 29.01 6.54
N ASP A 323 8.83 30.24 6.04
CA ASP A 323 9.42 31.38 6.75
C ASP A 323 8.71 31.65 8.08
N THR A 324 9.44 31.76 9.18
CA THR A 324 8.87 32.02 10.51
C THR A 324 9.67 33.08 11.27
N SER A 325 9.11 33.57 12.37
CA SER A 325 9.83 34.45 13.30
C SER A 325 11.13 33.82 13.84
N PRO A 326 12.20 34.62 14.01
CA PRO A 326 13.43 34.17 14.68
C PRO A 326 13.23 33.81 16.17
N LEU A 327 12.10 34.19 16.78
CA LEU A 327 11.75 33.85 18.15
C LEU A 327 11.05 32.48 18.28
N LEU A 328 10.83 31.75 17.17
CA LEU A 328 10.25 30.42 17.23
C LEU A 328 11.12 29.49 18.10
N GLY A 329 10.46 28.83 19.06
CA GLY A 329 11.10 27.98 20.06
C GLY A 329 11.63 28.73 21.29
N GLN A 330 11.53 30.06 21.35
CA GLN A 330 11.97 30.85 22.51
C GLN A 330 10.79 31.19 23.43
N ARG A 331 11.11 31.76 24.61
CA ARG A 331 10.13 32.18 25.61
C ARG A 331 9.17 31.06 26.02
N PHE A 332 9.75 29.90 26.31
CA PHE A 332 9.03 28.75 26.84
C PHE A 332 9.10 28.76 28.37
N THR A 333 8.01 28.39 29.03
CA THR A 333 7.86 28.46 30.48
C THR A 333 7.19 27.20 31.03
N GLY A 334 7.59 26.79 32.23
CA GLY A 334 6.99 25.68 32.97
C GLY A 334 5.87 26.15 33.89
N ASN A 335 5.44 27.41 33.74
CA ASN A 335 4.40 28.08 34.53
C ASN A 335 4.72 28.10 36.04
N GLY A 336 6.01 28.06 36.38
CA GLY A 336 6.47 28.00 37.77
C GLY A 336 5.92 26.81 38.55
N ASP A 337 5.64 25.69 37.89
CA ASP A 337 5.12 24.47 38.51
C ASP A 337 6.10 23.89 39.54
N MET A 338 5.61 23.65 40.76
CA MET A 338 6.35 22.98 41.83
C MET A 338 5.48 21.88 42.47
N LEU A 339 6.05 20.67 42.54
CA LEU A 339 5.45 19.53 43.23
C LEU A 339 6.22 19.23 44.51
N ALA A 340 5.51 19.22 45.63
CA ALA A 340 6.07 18.87 46.93
C ALA A 340 5.12 18.01 47.75
N PHE A 341 5.66 17.37 48.78
CA PHE A 341 4.93 16.47 49.66
C PHE A 341 5.22 16.78 51.13
N ALA A 342 4.18 16.80 51.96
CA ALA A 342 4.31 16.65 53.40
C ALA A 342 4.18 15.16 53.74
N TYR A 343 5.31 14.49 53.94
CA TYR A 343 5.39 13.04 54.10
C TYR A 343 5.31 12.60 55.57
N ASP A 344 4.55 11.52 55.84
CA ASP A 344 4.43 10.87 57.15
C ASP A 344 3.97 11.81 58.31
N CYS A 345 2.98 12.67 58.04
CA CYS A 345 2.39 13.62 59.00
C CYS A 345 1.73 12.94 60.21
N LYS A 346 1.49 13.66 61.31
CA LYS A 346 0.92 13.10 62.55
C LYS A 346 -0.39 12.32 62.36
N HIS A 347 -1.27 12.76 61.47
CA HIS A 347 -2.58 12.17 61.22
C HIS A 347 -2.74 11.64 59.80
N ASP A 348 -3.72 10.75 59.58
CA ASP A 348 -4.08 10.30 58.23
C ASP A 348 -4.66 11.48 57.43
N ILE A 349 -4.08 11.77 56.26
CA ILE A 349 -4.51 12.88 55.41
C ILE A 349 -5.62 12.44 54.45
N GLY A 350 -5.52 11.21 53.92
CA GLY A 350 -6.50 10.68 52.97
C GLY A 350 -6.36 11.24 51.56
N SER A 351 -5.12 11.48 51.11
CA SER A 351 -4.82 11.99 49.75
C SER A 351 -4.64 10.88 48.70
N LEU A 352 -4.88 9.62 49.03
CA LEU A 352 -4.71 8.51 48.11
C LEU A 352 -5.99 8.28 47.30
N GLY A 353 -5.84 8.35 45.97
CA GLY A 353 -6.88 8.02 45.02
C GLY A 353 -7.27 6.55 45.11
N ARG A 354 -8.54 6.26 44.84
CA ARG A 354 -9.08 4.90 44.79
C ARG A 354 -10.30 4.86 43.90
N GLU A 355 -10.34 3.89 43.01
CA GLU A 355 -11.53 3.64 42.20
C GLU A 355 -12.72 3.30 43.13
N ALA A 356 -13.78 4.10 43.06
CA ALA A 356 -14.94 3.96 43.94
C ALA A 356 -16.19 3.65 43.11
N LEU A 357 -16.86 2.53 43.43
CA LEU A 357 -18.07 2.06 42.75
C LEU A 357 -19.36 2.71 43.30
N GLY A 358 -19.31 3.98 43.74
CA GLY A 358 -20.48 4.63 44.36
C GLY A 358 -20.29 6.12 44.65
N LYS A 359 -21.30 6.73 45.28
CA LYS A 359 -21.29 8.16 45.61
C LYS A 359 -20.13 8.55 46.52
N MET A 360 -19.65 9.78 46.36
CA MET A 360 -18.58 10.34 47.18
C MET A 360 -18.92 10.28 48.67
N SER A 361 -17.96 9.78 49.47
CA SER A 361 -18.11 9.58 50.91
C SER A 361 -17.02 10.35 51.67
N SER A 362 -17.14 10.46 53.00
CA SER A 362 -16.09 11.06 53.84
C SER A 362 -14.77 10.25 53.90
N LYS A 363 -14.79 9.02 53.37
CA LYS A 363 -13.60 8.17 53.20
C LYS A 363 -12.96 8.32 51.82
N SER A 364 -13.66 8.91 50.86
CA SER A 364 -13.11 9.24 49.55
C SER A 364 -12.09 10.38 49.71
N CYS A 365 -11.02 10.37 48.91
CA CYS A 365 -10.09 11.50 48.89
C CYS A 365 -10.71 12.74 48.25
N GLY A 366 -11.76 12.58 47.43
CA GLY A 366 -12.38 13.64 46.64
C GLY A 366 -11.67 13.79 45.28
N PRO A 367 -12.07 14.77 44.46
CA PRO A 367 -11.32 15.12 43.25
C PRO A 367 -9.84 15.38 43.54
N THR A 368 -8.97 15.23 42.54
CA THR A 368 -7.52 15.42 42.71
C THR A 368 -7.19 16.75 43.40
N ILE A 369 -7.90 17.83 43.06
CA ILE A 369 -7.74 19.15 43.70
C ILE A 369 -9.08 19.55 44.32
N THR A 370 -9.07 20.00 45.58
CA THR A 370 -10.28 20.36 46.33
C THR A 370 -10.23 21.75 46.96
N ALA A 371 -9.02 22.29 47.17
CA ALA A 371 -8.75 23.58 47.77
C ALA A 371 -7.60 24.32 47.06
N CYS A 372 -7.64 25.63 47.18
CA CYS A 372 -6.63 26.56 46.68
C CYS A 372 -6.39 27.65 47.72
N ILE A 373 -5.12 27.96 48.00
CA ILE A 373 -4.68 29.21 48.61
C ILE A 373 -4.13 30.08 47.48
N ASP A 374 -4.74 31.23 47.24
CA ASP A 374 -4.43 32.10 46.10
C ASP A 374 -3.84 33.43 46.55
N MET A 375 -2.55 33.62 46.25
CA MET A 375 -1.78 34.77 46.72
C MET A 375 -1.59 35.86 45.66
N ARG A 376 -2.10 35.66 44.44
CA ARG A 376 -1.84 36.54 43.29
C ARG A 376 -2.31 37.98 43.54
N GLY A 377 -3.52 38.16 44.08
CA GLY A 377 -4.09 39.47 44.42
C GLY A 377 -3.89 39.92 45.88
N SER A 378 -3.07 39.22 46.66
CA SER A 378 -2.90 39.52 48.09
C SER A 378 -2.05 40.77 48.33
N THR A 379 -2.17 41.38 49.51
CA THR A 379 -1.30 42.50 49.96
C THR A 379 0.19 42.11 49.98
N HIS A 380 0.49 40.81 50.00
CA HIS A 380 1.84 40.26 49.98
C HIS A 380 2.46 40.20 48.56
N ALA A 381 1.65 40.26 47.50
CA ALA A 381 2.09 40.21 46.10
C ALA A 381 1.84 41.55 45.37
N LYS A 382 2.61 42.58 45.76
CA LYS A 382 2.54 43.91 45.12
C LYS A 382 2.92 43.88 43.64
N ASN A 383 3.92 43.07 43.28
CA ASN A 383 4.24 42.74 41.90
C ASN A 383 3.45 41.49 41.50
N VAL A 384 2.81 41.51 40.33
CA VAL A 384 2.06 40.36 39.80
C VAL A 384 2.92 39.09 39.72
N ARG A 385 4.23 39.22 39.47
CA ARG A 385 5.18 38.09 39.38
C ARG A 385 5.56 37.46 40.73
N ASP A 386 5.23 38.11 41.84
CA ASP A 386 5.40 37.53 43.18
C ASP A 386 4.17 36.71 43.59
N GLY A 387 3.11 36.74 42.78
CA GLY A 387 1.91 35.93 42.98
C GLY A 387 2.16 34.43 42.74
N TYR A 388 1.46 33.60 43.50
CA TYR A 388 1.46 32.14 43.36
C TYR A 388 0.14 31.56 43.88
N VAL A 389 -0.13 30.32 43.52
CA VAL A 389 -1.25 29.55 44.08
C VAL A 389 -0.75 28.21 44.61
N ILE A 390 -1.24 27.80 45.79
CA ILE A 390 -0.95 26.48 46.37
C ILE A 390 -2.25 25.69 46.40
N GLN A 391 -2.25 24.52 45.77
CA GLN A 391 -3.39 23.61 45.69
C GLN A 391 -3.06 22.29 46.37
N ASP A 392 -4.07 21.67 46.97
CA ASP A 392 -3.96 20.31 47.47
C ASP A 392 -4.04 19.30 46.32
N GLY A 393 -3.31 18.18 46.43
CA GLY A 393 -3.32 17.11 45.41
C GLY A 393 -3.81 15.77 45.95
N ALA A 394 -4.14 14.86 45.03
CA ALA A 394 -4.29 13.44 45.32
C ALA A 394 -3.22 12.63 44.57
N ILE A 395 -2.80 11.51 45.15
CA ILE A 395 -1.94 10.53 44.46
C ILE A 395 -2.87 9.51 43.79
N PRO A 396 -2.95 9.45 42.45
CA PRO A 396 -3.81 8.49 41.76
C PRO A 396 -3.43 7.05 42.11
N GLU A 397 -4.43 6.16 42.15
CA GLU A 397 -4.26 4.75 42.56
C GLU A 397 -3.14 4.05 41.77
N ALA A 398 -3.06 4.30 40.47
CA ALA A 398 -2.05 3.71 39.60
C ALA A 398 -0.61 4.16 39.90
N LEU A 399 -0.41 5.34 40.53
CA LEU A 399 0.92 5.91 40.80
C LEU A 399 1.40 5.72 42.24
N VAL A 400 0.53 5.22 43.14
CA VAL A 400 0.86 5.00 44.56
C VAL A 400 2.17 4.21 44.77
N PRO A 401 2.45 3.09 44.06
CA PRO A 401 3.67 2.32 44.29
C PRO A 401 4.95 3.10 43.95
N VAL A 402 4.91 3.92 42.91
CA VAL A 402 6.06 4.71 42.45
C VAL A 402 6.33 5.86 43.40
N ILE A 403 5.28 6.61 43.78
CA ILE A 403 5.43 7.74 44.70
C ILE A 403 5.87 7.26 46.09
N GLN A 404 5.36 6.13 46.57
CA GLN A 404 5.85 5.53 47.82
C GLN A 404 7.37 5.26 47.77
N SER A 405 7.86 4.67 46.68
CA SER A 405 9.29 4.40 46.51
C SER A 405 10.13 5.69 46.45
N LEU A 406 9.66 6.72 45.74
CA LEU A 406 10.31 8.03 45.66
C LEU A 406 10.43 8.70 47.04
N LEU A 407 9.33 8.75 47.79
CA LEU A 407 9.27 9.38 49.11
C LEU A 407 10.17 8.66 50.13
N GLU A 408 10.19 7.33 50.11
CA GLU A 408 11.00 6.53 51.03
C GLU A 408 12.50 6.60 50.71
N THR A 409 12.89 6.67 49.43
CA THR A 409 14.32 6.78 49.04
C THR A 409 14.91 8.14 49.44
N GLN A 410 14.21 9.23 49.15
CA GLN A 410 14.69 10.59 49.48
C GLN A 410 14.73 10.86 51.00
N THR A 411 13.78 10.31 51.77
CA THR A 411 13.71 10.55 53.23
C THR A 411 14.65 9.67 54.05
N THR A 412 15.27 8.64 53.46
CA THR A 412 16.30 7.82 54.11
C THR A 412 17.68 8.52 54.08
N ALA A 413 17.85 9.54 53.23
CA ALA A 413 19.07 10.34 53.10
C ALA A 413 19.13 11.61 53.97
N MET A 414 18.06 11.96 54.70
CA MET A 414 17.99 13.19 55.53
C MET A 414 17.87 12.88 57.04
N PRO A 415 18.77 13.39 57.91
CA PRO A 415 18.63 13.30 59.36
C PRO A 415 17.50 14.22 59.86
N SER A 416 16.53 13.67 60.60
CA SER A 416 15.38 14.42 61.16
C SER A 416 15.75 15.08 62.48
N GLN A 417 15.55 16.40 62.62
CA GLN A 417 15.86 17.15 63.85
C GLN A 417 14.74 17.18 64.91
N LYS A 418 13.48 16.81 64.59
CA LYS A 418 12.35 16.92 65.54
C LYS A 418 11.25 15.82 65.51
N SER A 419 11.39 14.70 64.79
CA SER A 419 10.37 13.62 64.78
C SER A 419 10.85 12.31 65.42
N SER A 420 9.96 11.59 66.12
CA SER A 420 10.32 10.35 66.84
C SER A 420 10.74 9.22 65.87
N THR A 421 11.98 8.75 65.97
CA THR A 421 12.60 7.76 65.07
C THR A 421 11.90 6.40 65.07
N ARG A 422 11.24 6.00 66.18
CA ARG A 422 10.54 4.70 66.31
C ARG A 422 9.17 4.64 65.64
N GLY A 423 8.39 5.73 65.66
CA GLY A 423 7.05 5.78 65.07
C GLY A 423 7.06 5.70 63.54
N ASN A 424 8.03 6.38 62.92
CA ASN A 424 8.15 6.47 61.46
C ASN A 424 8.63 5.15 60.84
N LEU A 425 9.47 4.38 61.56
CA LEU A 425 9.88 3.04 61.10
C LEU A 425 8.70 2.06 61.11
N LEU A 426 7.83 2.13 62.13
CA LEU A 426 6.65 1.28 62.24
C LEU A 426 5.59 1.62 61.16
N ALA A 427 5.40 2.91 60.85
CA ALA A 427 4.49 3.36 59.80
C ALA A 427 4.95 2.92 58.39
N ARG A 428 6.27 2.93 58.14
CA ARG A 428 6.88 2.40 56.90
C ARG A 428 6.69 0.89 56.77
N LEU A 429 7.00 0.12 57.82
CA LEU A 429 6.80 -1.33 57.84
C LEU A 429 5.32 -1.71 57.63
N LYS A 430 4.38 -0.98 58.26
CA LYS A 430 2.94 -1.18 58.05
C LYS A 430 2.53 -0.97 56.60
N SER A 431 3.03 0.07 55.93
CA SER A 431 2.69 0.38 54.54
C SER A 431 3.20 -0.70 53.57
N TRP A 432 4.36 -1.28 53.86
CA TRP A 432 4.93 -2.39 53.08
C TRP A 432 4.21 -3.73 53.29
N ILE A 433 3.83 -4.05 54.54
CA ILE A 433 3.25 -5.35 54.89
C ILE A 433 1.73 -5.40 54.65
N LEU A 434 1.02 -4.32 54.96
CA LEU A 434 -0.46 -4.24 54.94
C LEU A 434 -1.00 -3.37 53.81
N GLY A 435 -0.13 -2.80 52.98
CA GLY A 435 -0.47 -1.96 51.83
C GLY A 435 -0.55 -0.45 52.14
N PRO A 436 -0.53 0.40 51.09
CA PRO A 436 -0.37 1.86 51.24
C PRO A 436 -1.59 2.57 51.83
N TYR A 437 -2.76 1.93 51.81
CA TYR A 437 -4.03 2.47 52.35
C TYR A 437 -4.26 2.14 53.83
N VAL A 438 -3.32 1.48 54.50
CA VAL A 438 -3.48 1.09 55.91
C VAL A 438 -3.50 2.33 56.82
N LYS A 439 -4.41 2.33 57.79
CA LYS A 439 -4.50 3.39 58.80
C LYS A 439 -3.17 3.54 59.54
N GLY A 440 -2.61 4.75 59.60
CA GLY A 440 -1.30 5.00 60.19
C GLY A 440 -0.10 4.53 59.35
N GLY A 441 -0.30 4.19 58.07
CA GLY A 441 0.79 3.99 57.10
C GLY A 441 1.39 5.32 56.65
N SER A 442 2.69 5.35 56.34
CA SER A 442 3.43 6.56 55.99
C SER A 442 2.89 7.28 54.75
N VAL A 443 2.44 6.54 53.75
CA VAL A 443 1.89 7.08 52.49
C VAL A 443 0.48 7.64 52.68
N ASN A 444 -0.37 6.99 53.48
CA ASN A 444 -1.72 7.49 53.81
C ASN A 444 -1.70 8.77 54.68
N ARG A 445 -0.57 9.03 55.33
CA ARG A 445 -0.26 10.24 56.11
C ARG A 445 0.47 11.31 55.29
N THR A 446 0.36 11.26 53.95
CA THR A 446 1.02 12.21 53.05
C THR A 446 0.03 13.20 52.42
N LEU A 447 0.38 14.49 52.45
CA LEU A 447 -0.31 15.55 51.72
C LEU A 447 0.52 15.96 50.49
N VAL A 448 -0.15 16.26 49.39
CA VAL A 448 0.49 16.71 48.14
C VAL A 448 0.25 18.21 47.97
N TYR A 449 1.30 18.97 47.68
CA TYR A 449 1.25 20.38 47.33
C TYR A 449 1.56 20.55 45.83
N LEU A 450 0.64 21.19 45.13
CA LEU A 450 0.79 21.62 43.74
C LEU A 450 0.85 23.14 43.74
N THR A 451 1.98 23.72 43.35
CA THR A 451 2.14 25.16 43.31
C THR A 451 2.35 25.63 41.88
N MET A 452 1.68 26.72 41.51
CA MET A 452 1.93 27.43 40.25
C MET A 452 2.39 28.84 40.58
N SER A 453 3.40 29.32 39.87
CA SER A 453 4.07 30.59 40.13
C SER A 453 4.66 31.17 38.84
N HIS A 454 5.62 32.09 38.93
CA HIS A 454 6.29 32.69 37.78
C HIS A 454 7.77 32.31 37.70
N ASP A 455 8.17 31.74 36.56
CA ASP A 455 9.58 31.58 36.18
C ASP A 455 10.05 32.71 35.25
N GLU A 456 11.33 32.70 34.85
CA GLU A 456 11.93 33.77 34.04
C GLU A 456 11.56 33.68 32.55
N ASN A 457 10.80 32.66 32.14
CA ASN A 457 10.40 32.45 30.74
C ASN A 457 11.58 32.33 29.76
N GLU A 458 12.68 31.70 30.19
CA GLU A 458 13.90 31.51 29.40
C GLU A 458 14.03 30.10 28.81
N GLY A 459 12.99 29.28 28.87
CA GLY A 459 12.97 27.98 28.23
C GLY A 459 13.14 28.12 26.71
N GLN A 460 13.90 27.20 26.12
CA GLN A 460 14.10 27.10 24.68
C GLN A 460 13.79 25.70 24.17
N MET A 461 13.17 25.67 23.01
CA MET A 461 12.87 24.49 22.23
C MET A 461 13.65 24.53 20.92
N ALA A 462 14.39 23.47 20.63
CA ALA A 462 15.10 23.30 19.38
C ALA A 462 14.89 21.91 18.81
N LEU A 463 15.20 21.72 17.52
CA LEU A 463 15.24 20.41 16.88
C LEU A 463 16.68 19.92 16.75
N GLU A 464 16.96 18.72 17.25
CA GLU A 464 18.22 17.99 17.02
C GLU A 464 17.86 16.59 16.54
N ASP A 465 18.46 16.14 15.42
CA ASP A 465 18.17 14.82 14.83
C ASP A 465 16.67 14.52 14.63
N ASP A 466 15.90 15.52 14.19
CA ASP A 466 14.44 15.47 14.00
C ASP A 466 13.62 15.21 15.28
N ALA A 467 14.20 15.43 16.45
CA ALA A 467 13.55 15.35 17.75
C ALA A 467 13.63 16.68 18.51
N VAL A 468 12.60 16.97 19.31
CA VAL A 468 12.56 18.19 20.12
C VAL A 468 13.46 18.06 21.36
N VAL A 469 14.25 19.10 21.61
CA VAL A 469 15.11 19.23 22.79
C VAL A 469 14.68 20.46 23.57
N LEU A 470 14.50 20.27 24.88
CA LEU A 470 14.14 21.33 25.82
C LEU A 470 15.38 21.77 26.61
N ARG A 471 15.64 23.08 26.64
CA ARG A 471 16.76 23.67 27.38
C ARG A 471 16.27 24.77 28.30
N TRP A 472 16.81 24.80 29.52
CA TRP A 472 16.54 25.83 30.51
C TRP A 472 17.85 26.45 30.97
N SER A 473 18.03 27.76 30.76
CA SER A 473 19.21 28.52 31.22
C SER A 473 19.23 28.75 32.74
N GLY A 474 18.06 28.68 33.38
CA GLY A 474 17.90 28.73 34.83
C GLY A 474 16.45 28.47 35.23
N ILE A 475 16.21 27.51 36.13
CA ILE A 475 14.84 27.16 36.57
C ILE A 475 14.44 28.11 37.71
N GLY A 476 13.85 29.24 37.33
CA GLY A 476 13.29 30.25 38.23
C GLY A 476 14.34 31.01 39.05
N SER A 477 14.02 32.25 39.46
CA SER A 477 14.84 32.91 40.47
C SER A 477 14.89 32.01 41.72
N GLN A 478 16.10 31.63 42.15
CA GLN A 478 16.31 30.84 43.38
C GLN A 478 15.59 31.47 44.59
N LYS A 479 15.37 32.79 44.56
CA LYS A 479 14.70 33.57 45.60
C LYS A 479 13.19 33.29 45.73
N ARG A 480 12.42 33.29 44.63
CA ARG A 480 10.95 33.04 44.69
C ARG A 480 10.64 31.58 45.05
N SER A 481 11.32 30.63 44.41
CA SER A 481 11.16 29.21 44.76
C SER A 481 11.54 28.94 46.21
N ALA A 482 12.61 29.57 46.74
CA ALA A 482 12.99 29.41 48.14
C ALA A 482 11.94 29.99 49.11
N GLN A 483 11.30 31.10 48.75
CA GLN A 483 10.22 31.67 49.55
C GLN A 483 9.02 30.71 49.61
N ILE A 484 8.57 30.19 48.46
CA ILE A 484 7.50 29.20 48.41
C ILE A 484 7.88 27.93 49.18
N ASP A 485 9.09 27.42 48.98
CA ASP A 485 9.60 26.24 49.70
C ASP A 485 9.59 26.47 51.23
N SER A 486 9.90 27.68 51.70
CA SER A 486 9.86 28.02 53.13
C SER A 486 8.44 27.97 53.72
N ILE A 487 7.44 28.43 52.95
CA ILE A 487 6.03 28.38 53.35
C ILE A 487 5.54 26.93 53.37
N LEU A 488 5.86 26.15 52.33
CA LEU A 488 5.50 24.73 52.28
C LEU A 488 6.18 23.92 53.38
N LEU A 489 7.41 24.27 53.77
CA LEU A 489 8.11 23.69 54.90
C LEU A 489 7.37 23.99 56.21
N GLU A 490 7.01 25.25 56.47
CA GLU A 490 6.24 25.65 57.66
C GLU A 490 4.89 24.92 57.72
N MET A 491 4.16 24.88 56.60
CA MET A 491 2.91 24.11 56.46
C MET A 491 3.11 22.63 56.81
N THR A 492 4.22 22.03 56.38
CA THR A 492 4.56 20.63 56.64
C THR A 492 4.95 20.37 58.09
N GLU A 493 5.70 21.27 58.70
CA GLU A 493 6.10 21.18 60.11
C GLU A 493 4.88 21.29 61.05
N ASN A 494 3.90 22.13 60.72
CA ASN A 494 2.64 22.24 61.45
C ASN A 494 1.84 20.92 61.45
N LEU A 495 1.94 20.12 60.38
CA LEU A 495 1.37 18.77 60.31
C LEU A 495 2.25 17.69 60.99
N GLY A 496 3.46 18.05 61.41
CA GLY A 496 4.47 17.14 61.94
C GLY A 496 5.00 16.13 60.92
N GLY A 497 5.00 16.49 59.63
CA GLY A 497 5.54 15.68 58.54
C GLY A 497 6.96 16.08 58.13
N LYS A 498 7.50 15.42 57.10
CA LYS A 498 8.77 15.75 56.45
C LYS A 498 8.52 16.39 55.09
N PHE A 499 9.12 17.54 54.83
CA PHE A 499 9.03 18.19 53.53
C PHE A 499 9.88 17.44 52.50
N VAL A 500 9.28 17.07 51.37
CA VAL A 500 9.96 16.39 50.26
C VAL A 500 9.61 17.11 48.96
N LYS A 501 10.61 17.65 48.27
CA LYS A 501 10.45 18.31 46.97
C LYS A 501 10.67 17.29 45.85
N ALA A 502 9.73 17.19 44.92
CA ALA A 502 9.84 16.30 43.76
C ALA A 502 10.87 16.83 42.75
N PRO A 503 11.37 15.99 41.82
CA PRO A 503 12.13 16.45 40.66
C PRO A 503 11.38 17.56 39.89
N CYS A 504 12.12 18.48 39.27
CA CYS A 504 11.54 19.58 38.50
C CYS A 504 10.77 19.03 37.30
N ILE A 505 9.44 19.09 37.37
CA ILE A 505 8.52 18.65 36.34
C ILE A 505 7.41 19.69 36.19
N THR A 506 7.03 20.01 34.95
CA THR A 506 5.87 20.85 34.64
C THR A 506 4.80 20.03 33.94
N VAL A 507 3.55 20.31 34.28
CA VAL A 507 2.35 19.82 33.59
C VAL A 507 1.64 20.96 32.84
N HIS A 508 2.17 22.18 32.95
CA HIS A 508 1.66 23.40 32.32
C HIS A 508 2.72 24.06 31.43
N PRO A 509 3.26 23.38 30.41
CA PRO A 509 4.17 24.01 29.47
C PRO A 509 3.43 25.07 28.62
N LEU A 510 3.99 26.28 28.56
CA LEU A 510 3.45 27.39 27.76
C LEU A 510 4.57 28.04 26.95
N GLY A 511 4.21 28.69 25.85
CA GLY A 511 5.15 29.41 24.98
C GLY A 511 5.82 28.54 23.91
N GLY A 512 6.83 29.10 23.25
CA GLY A 512 7.49 28.52 22.07
C GLY A 512 7.00 29.11 20.74
N ALA A 513 5.71 29.43 20.60
CA ALA A 513 5.15 30.16 19.47
C ALA A 513 4.37 31.41 19.94
N VAL A 514 4.98 32.17 20.84
CA VAL A 514 4.36 33.24 21.63
C VAL A 514 3.70 34.34 20.77
N MET A 515 2.62 34.93 21.27
CA MET A 515 2.06 36.16 20.73
C MET A 515 3.08 37.29 20.78
N SER A 516 3.09 38.10 19.73
CA SER A 516 3.97 39.25 19.61
C SER A 516 3.46 40.43 20.42
N SER A 517 4.33 41.01 21.22
CA SER A 517 4.03 42.20 22.05
C SER A 517 3.83 43.48 21.23
N ASP A 518 4.36 43.53 20.01
CA ASP A 518 4.33 44.69 19.10
C ASP A 518 3.75 44.36 17.71
N GLY A 519 3.21 43.15 17.54
CA GLY A 519 2.69 42.66 16.26
C GLY A 519 3.75 42.31 15.21
N THR A 520 5.05 42.39 15.52
CA THR A 520 6.15 42.02 14.62
C THR A 520 6.74 40.64 14.93
N GLY A 521 7.42 40.05 13.95
CA GLY A 521 8.21 38.83 14.14
C GLY A 521 9.41 38.98 15.08
N LEU A 522 9.79 40.21 15.46
CA LEU A 522 10.80 40.47 16.50
C LEU A 522 10.20 40.57 17.91
N GLY A 523 8.91 40.84 18.03
CA GLY A 523 8.17 40.85 19.28
C GLY A 523 7.59 39.48 19.68
N GLY A 524 7.36 38.58 18.71
CA GLY A 524 6.87 37.22 18.93
C GLY A 524 6.74 36.41 17.64
N VAL A 525 6.09 35.26 17.72
CA VAL A 525 5.97 34.27 16.63
C VAL A 525 4.62 34.34 15.92
N VAL A 526 3.57 34.70 16.65
CA VAL A 526 2.23 34.91 16.10
C VAL A 526 1.74 36.32 16.42
N ASN A 527 0.85 36.86 15.60
CA ASN A 527 0.20 38.13 15.93
C ASN A 527 -0.86 37.94 17.04
N HIS A 528 -1.52 39.03 17.45
CA HIS A 528 -2.55 39.01 18.49
C HIS A 528 -3.74 38.06 18.19
N ARG A 529 -3.91 37.59 16.95
CA ARG A 529 -4.98 36.70 16.48
C ARG A 529 -4.53 35.24 16.44
N GLY A 530 -3.28 34.96 16.76
CA GLY A 530 -2.65 33.65 16.63
C GLY A 530 -2.16 33.33 15.21
N GLN A 531 -2.19 34.27 14.26
CA GLN A 531 -1.69 34.03 12.90
C GLN A 531 -0.16 34.02 12.89
N LEU A 532 0.43 33.05 12.20
CA LEU A 532 1.89 32.88 12.14
C LEU A 532 2.57 34.02 11.37
N LEU A 533 3.54 34.69 12.01
CA LEU A 533 4.29 35.80 11.42
C LEU A 533 5.40 35.31 10.48
N ILE A 534 5.64 36.08 9.42
CA ILE A 534 6.67 35.85 8.40
C ILE A 534 7.90 36.70 8.75
N GLY A 535 9.02 36.02 9.02
CA GLY A 535 10.30 36.67 9.27
C GLY A 535 10.25 37.67 10.45
N LYS A 536 10.68 38.92 10.22
CA LYS A 536 10.86 39.93 11.28
C LYS A 536 9.76 41.00 11.31
N GLY A 537 8.89 41.07 10.29
CA GLY A 537 7.91 42.14 10.10
C GLY A 537 6.52 41.81 10.65
N HIS A 538 5.50 42.51 10.15
CA HIS A 538 4.08 42.31 10.50
C HIS A 538 3.34 41.33 9.57
N GLU A 539 3.99 40.90 8.49
CA GLU A 539 3.38 40.00 7.51
C GLU A 539 3.07 38.63 8.15
N VAL A 540 1.98 38.01 7.72
CA VAL A 540 1.51 36.72 8.26
C VAL A 540 1.27 35.70 7.15
N HIS A 541 1.43 34.43 7.50
CA HIS A 541 0.93 33.32 6.69
C HIS A 541 -0.60 33.29 6.78
N GLU A 542 -1.28 33.91 5.80
CA GLU A 542 -2.73 33.89 5.71
C GLU A 542 -3.24 32.44 5.69
N GLY A 543 -3.87 32.00 6.78
CA GLY A 543 -4.39 30.65 6.95
C GLY A 543 -3.54 29.69 7.79
N ILE A 544 -2.46 30.12 8.46
CA ILE A 544 -1.88 29.36 9.58
C ILE A 544 -2.19 30.07 10.89
N VAL A 545 -2.89 29.39 11.80
CA VAL A 545 -3.32 29.96 13.09
C VAL A 545 -3.00 29.02 14.25
N CYS A 546 -2.19 29.46 15.19
CA CYS A 546 -1.91 28.75 16.44
C CYS A 546 -2.97 29.11 17.49
N VAL A 547 -3.53 28.10 18.17
CA VAL A 547 -4.67 28.26 19.08
C VAL A 547 -4.50 27.54 20.43
N ASP A 548 -3.28 27.13 20.77
CA ASP A 548 -3.00 26.39 22.01
C ASP A 548 -2.03 27.13 22.95
N GLY A 549 -1.55 26.45 24.00
CA GLY A 549 -0.62 27.02 24.98
C GLY A 549 0.71 27.54 24.41
N SER A 550 1.06 27.22 23.16
CA SER A 550 2.26 27.76 22.50
C SER A 550 2.23 29.27 22.33
N ILE A 551 1.04 29.88 22.21
CA ILE A 551 0.88 31.31 21.92
C ILE A 551 0.94 32.19 23.17
N ILE A 552 0.91 31.59 24.38
CA ILE A 552 0.89 32.35 25.63
C ILE A 552 2.29 32.91 25.89
N PRO A 553 2.47 34.23 26.04
CA PRO A 553 3.79 34.86 26.00
C PRO A 553 4.56 34.76 27.32
N THR A 554 3.92 34.38 28.44
CA THR A 554 4.54 34.33 29.76
C THR A 554 3.81 33.35 30.70
N SER A 555 4.40 33.08 31.87
CA SER A 555 3.79 32.24 32.91
C SER A 555 2.53 32.90 33.47
N LEU A 556 1.45 32.14 33.64
CA LEU A 556 0.17 32.61 34.15
C LEU A 556 0.05 32.57 35.68
N GLY A 557 0.90 31.78 36.34
CA GLY A 557 0.83 31.58 37.80
C GLY A 557 -0.41 30.80 38.26
N VAL A 558 -1.15 30.19 37.32
CA VAL A 558 -2.34 29.33 37.55
C VAL A 558 -2.49 28.27 36.47
N ASN A 559 -3.39 27.32 36.68
CA ASN A 559 -3.77 26.32 35.69
C ASN A 559 -4.23 27.01 34.38
N PRO A 560 -3.64 26.68 33.22
CA PRO A 560 -3.78 27.49 32.01
C PRO A 560 -5.02 27.16 31.16
N CYS A 561 -5.81 26.14 31.51
CA CYS A 561 -6.83 25.62 30.60
C CYS A 561 -7.92 26.66 30.26
N ALA A 562 -8.31 27.51 31.21
CA ALA A 562 -9.28 28.57 30.98
C ALA A 562 -8.76 29.57 29.96
N THR A 563 -7.55 30.09 30.16
CA THR A 563 -6.91 31.06 29.26
C THR A 563 -6.67 30.49 27.87
N ILE A 564 -6.18 29.24 27.76
CA ILE A 564 -5.99 28.58 26.45
C ILE A 564 -7.33 28.50 25.71
N THR A 565 -8.40 28.10 26.38
CA THR A 565 -9.73 27.97 25.77
C THR A 565 -10.28 29.33 25.34
N ALA A 566 -10.15 30.36 26.18
CA ALA A 566 -10.62 31.71 25.89
C ALA A 566 -9.85 32.35 24.71
N LEU A 567 -8.53 32.18 24.65
CA LEU A 567 -7.72 32.64 23.52
C LEU A 567 -8.06 31.88 22.24
N ALA A 568 -8.27 30.57 22.30
CA ALA A 568 -8.70 29.79 21.14
C ALA A 568 -10.06 30.25 20.59
N GLU A 569 -11.03 30.51 21.48
CA GLU A 569 -12.35 31.07 21.13
C GLU A 569 -12.20 32.45 20.47
N ARG A 570 -11.33 33.31 21.01
CA ARG A 570 -11.02 34.63 20.44
C ARG A 570 -10.41 34.51 19.05
N SER A 571 -9.36 33.71 18.89
CA SER A 571 -8.68 33.52 17.60
C SER A 571 -9.64 32.96 16.54
N CYS A 572 -10.44 31.94 16.88
CA CYS A 572 -11.45 31.40 15.97
C CYS A 572 -12.51 32.44 15.58
N ASN A 573 -13.00 33.22 16.55
CA ASN A 573 -13.95 34.29 16.31
C ASN A 573 -13.40 35.35 15.35
N LEU A 574 -12.15 35.78 15.56
CA LEU A 574 -11.48 36.77 14.71
C LEU A 574 -11.25 36.23 13.29
N VAL A 575 -10.88 34.96 13.13
CA VAL A 575 -10.74 34.32 11.80
C VAL A 575 -12.08 34.27 11.07
N VAL A 576 -13.16 33.89 11.77
CA VAL A 576 -14.52 33.86 11.22
C VAL A 576 -14.95 35.24 10.75
N GLN A 577 -14.70 36.28 11.56
CA GLN A 577 -15.05 37.66 11.22
C GLN A 577 -14.29 38.16 9.98
N GLU A 578 -12.97 37.97 9.93
CA GLU A 578 -12.15 38.36 8.78
C GLU A 578 -12.57 37.65 7.49
N ARG A 579 -12.96 36.39 7.59
CA ARG A 579 -13.40 35.60 6.44
C ARG A 579 -14.88 35.78 6.08
N GLY A 580 -15.63 36.57 6.87
CA GLY A 580 -17.06 36.79 6.69
C GLY A 580 -17.92 35.53 6.88
N TRP A 581 -17.46 34.57 7.67
CA TRP A 581 -18.21 33.35 7.97
C TRP A 581 -19.23 33.57 9.09
N LYS A 582 -20.26 32.73 9.15
CA LYS A 582 -21.30 32.76 10.18
C LYS A 582 -21.27 31.48 10.98
N ILE A 583 -21.14 31.58 12.30
CA ILE A 583 -21.21 30.43 13.21
C ILE A 583 -22.68 30.14 13.52
N ASP A 584 -23.09 28.88 13.36
CA ASP A 584 -24.34 28.38 13.91
C ASP A 584 -24.22 28.15 15.42
N ASP A 585 -24.91 28.95 16.22
CA ASP A 585 -24.95 28.87 17.69
C ASP A 585 -26.09 27.98 18.23
N SER A 586 -26.79 27.23 17.37
CA SER A 586 -27.85 26.32 17.81
C SER A 586 -27.34 25.27 18.82
N SER A 587 -28.15 24.97 19.84
CA SER A 587 -27.88 23.86 20.76
C SER A 587 -28.08 22.53 20.05
N ASN A 588 -27.25 21.54 20.35
CA ASN A 588 -27.47 20.19 19.84
C ASN A 588 -28.75 19.61 20.49
N SER A 589 -29.66 19.03 19.68
CA SER A 589 -30.80 18.28 20.21
C SER A 589 -30.32 17.09 21.03
N ARG A 590 -31.13 16.60 21.98
CA ARG A 590 -30.81 15.42 22.80
C ARG A 590 -30.70 14.18 21.89
N LEU A 591 -29.49 13.91 21.41
CA LEU A 591 -29.18 12.73 20.63
C LEU A 591 -28.66 11.66 21.59
N SER A 592 -29.19 10.44 21.46
CA SER A 592 -28.60 9.32 22.18
C SER A 592 -27.20 9.10 21.59
N PRO A 593 -26.14 8.87 22.39
CA PRO A 593 -24.81 8.49 21.88
C PRO A 593 -24.80 7.21 21.03
N LEU A 594 -25.96 6.58 20.86
CA LEU A 594 -26.22 5.31 20.17
C LEU A 594 -26.90 5.49 18.80
N GLU A 595 -27.23 6.72 18.40
CA GLU A 595 -27.80 7.02 17.09
C GLU A 595 -26.69 7.49 16.14
N ASP A 596 -26.66 6.97 14.92
CA ASP A 596 -25.77 7.47 13.86
C ASP A 596 -26.07 8.96 13.62
N PRO A 597 -25.04 9.80 13.42
CA PRO A 597 -25.24 11.23 13.21
C PRO A 597 -26.11 11.48 11.98
N PRO A 598 -26.94 12.54 11.97
CA PRO A 598 -27.62 12.97 10.76
C PRO A 598 -26.56 13.35 9.71
N ILE A 599 -26.47 12.49 8.70
CA ILE A 599 -25.71 12.56 7.46
C ILE A 599 -25.18 13.97 7.11
N PRO A 600 -23.87 14.15 6.81
CA PRO A 600 -23.43 15.28 6.02
C PRO A 600 -23.93 15.11 4.59
N VAL A 601 -24.90 15.93 4.20
CA VAL A 601 -25.24 16.17 2.79
C VAL A 601 -24.01 16.74 2.10
N LEU A 602 -23.48 16.01 1.10
CA LEU A 602 -22.68 16.42 -0.08
C LEU A 602 -21.68 15.29 -0.40
N SER A 603 -21.61 14.71 -1.60
CA SER A 603 -22.10 15.08 -2.92
C SER A 603 -22.20 13.80 -3.77
N GLU A 604 -23.07 13.79 -4.78
CA GLU A 604 -23.22 12.67 -5.73
C GLU A 604 -21.92 12.25 -6.45
N SER A 605 -20.83 13.00 -6.30
CA SER A 605 -19.50 12.69 -6.85
C SER A 605 -18.73 11.60 -6.10
N ILE A 606 -19.19 11.13 -4.92
CA ILE A 606 -18.58 9.94 -4.27
C ILE A 606 -19.07 8.63 -4.90
N LYS A 607 -20.16 8.63 -5.68
CA LYS A 607 -20.55 7.45 -6.48
C LYS A 607 -19.51 7.09 -7.54
N THR A 608 -18.56 7.98 -7.85
CA THR A 608 -17.56 7.76 -8.91
C THR A 608 -16.22 7.21 -8.39
N ILE A 609 -15.98 7.17 -7.08
CA ILE A 609 -14.76 6.56 -6.50
C ILE A 609 -15.07 5.14 -6.03
N GLY A 610 -15.46 4.23 -6.92
CA GLY A 610 -15.45 2.76 -6.69
C GLY A 610 -16.09 2.20 -5.40
N LEU A 611 -16.81 3.00 -4.62
CA LEU A 611 -17.39 2.64 -3.32
C LEU A 611 -18.84 2.15 -3.46
N GLY A 612 -19.42 2.22 -4.67
CA GLY A 612 -20.79 1.79 -4.96
C GLY A 612 -21.01 0.27 -4.99
N THR A 613 -19.94 -0.55 -4.98
CA THR A 613 -20.00 -2.02 -4.95
C THR A 613 -19.72 -2.61 -3.56
N ILE A 614 -19.77 -1.79 -2.50
CA ILE A 614 -19.29 -2.14 -1.16
C ILE A 614 -20.29 -2.94 -0.31
N GLU A 615 -21.56 -3.01 -0.69
CA GLU A 615 -22.61 -3.56 0.19
C GLU A 615 -22.72 -5.10 0.20
N ASP A 616 -21.98 -5.82 -0.66
CA ASP A 616 -22.20 -7.27 -0.88
C ASP A 616 -21.07 -8.22 -0.43
N ALA A 617 -19.96 -7.71 0.13
CA ALA A 617 -18.79 -8.55 0.49
C ALA A 617 -18.84 -9.05 1.94
N ILE A 618 -18.95 -10.38 2.11
CA ILE A 618 -19.21 -11.08 3.39
C ILE A 618 -17.95 -11.18 4.29
N GLU A 619 -16.74 -11.24 3.71
CA GLU A 619 -15.45 -11.42 4.42
C GLU A 619 -14.26 -10.83 3.62
N GLY A 620 -13.22 -10.34 4.34
CA GLY A 620 -12.00 -9.78 3.72
C GLY A 620 -10.79 -9.74 4.66
N VAL A 621 -9.60 -9.60 4.07
CA VAL A 621 -8.31 -9.46 4.76
C VAL A 621 -7.61 -8.18 4.31
N GLN A 622 -6.91 -7.54 5.24
CA GLN A 622 -6.08 -6.37 4.97
C GLN A 622 -4.63 -6.71 5.24
N PHE A 623 -3.72 -6.26 4.38
CA PHE A 623 -2.28 -6.36 4.58
C PHE A 623 -1.56 -5.14 4.03
N GLU A 624 -0.33 -4.94 4.46
CA GLU A 624 0.54 -3.86 4.01
C GLU A 624 1.70 -4.41 3.19
N GLU A 625 2.03 -3.74 2.10
CA GLU A 625 3.07 -4.13 1.16
C GLU A 625 3.96 -2.90 0.85
N VAL A 626 5.28 -3.06 0.96
CA VAL A 626 6.25 -2.01 0.64
C VAL A 626 7.26 -2.54 -0.37
N MET A 627 7.25 -1.98 -1.57
CA MET A 627 8.14 -2.37 -2.67
C MET A 627 9.09 -1.21 -3.01
N ARG A 628 10.35 -1.54 -3.31
CA ARG A 628 11.40 -0.56 -3.61
C ARG A 628 12.17 -0.97 -4.86
N GLY A 629 12.59 -0.01 -5.65
CA GLY A 629 13.40 -0.27 -6.83
C GLY A 629 13.66 1.02 -7.59
N TYR A 630 13.78 0.91 -8.91
CA TYR A 630 14.21 2.02 -9.76
C TYR A 630 13.24 2.22 -10.90
N VAL A 631 12.85 3.49 -11.14
CA VAL A 631 11.94 3.88 -12.21
C VAL A 631 12.57 5.01 -13.01
N HIS A 632 12.64 4.82 -14.33
CA HIS A 632 13.13 5.81 -15.28
C HIS A 632 11.95 6.60 -15.82
N PHE A 633 12.11 7.92 -15.92
CA PHE A 633 11.11 8.84 -16.49
C PHE A 633 11.64 9.45 -17.78
N GLY A 634 10.85 9.38 -18.86
CA GLY A 634 11.23 9.88 -20.19
C GLY A 634 10.35 9.32 -21.33
N ASN A 635 10.45 9.93 -22.50
CA ASN A 635 9.57 9.61 -23.65
C ASN A 635 10.04 8.40 -24.47
N ASN A 636 11.26 7.90 -24.26
CA ASN A 636 11.86 6.87 -25.10
C ASN A 636 12.27 5.66 -24.24
N ILE A 637 11.30 4.81 -23.88
CA ILE A 637 11.51 3.70 -22.94
C ILE A 637 11.22 2.36 -23.64
N PRO A 638 12.24 1.64 -24.14
CA PRO A 638 12.05 0.42 -24.93
C PRO A 638 11.54 -0.73 -24.05
N ASP A 639 12.19 -1.05 -22.93
CA ASP A 639 11.87 -2.18 -22.05
C ASP A 639 12.15 -1.91 -20.55
N PHE A 640 11.61 -2.75 -19.67
CA PHE A 640 11.70 -2.58 -18.21
C PHE A 640 13.12 -2.76 -17.65
N ILE A 641 13.93 -3.65 -18.23
CA ILE A 641 15.28 -3.96 -17.72
C ILE A 641 16.22 -2.82 -18.07
N SER A 642 16.15 -2.31 -19.30
CA SER A 642 16.89 -1.12 -19.71
C SER A 642 16.47 0.10 -18.88
N ALA A 643 15.17 0.26 -18.63
CA ALA A 643 14.67 1.33 -17.78
C ALA A 643 15.21 1.26 -16.33
N GLU A 644 15.22 0.07 -15.72
CA GLU A 644 15.78 -0.14 -14.38
C GLU A 644 17.28 0.21 -14.32
N LYS A 645 18.07 -0.24 -15.30
CA LYS A 645 19.51 0.06 -15.36
C LYS A 645 19.80 1.56 -15.46
N VAL A 646 19.12 2.25 -16.37
CA VAL A 646 19.27 3.71 -16.54
C VAL A 646 18.83 4.45 -15.28
N ALA A 647 17.74 4.02 -14.65
CA ALA A 647 17.27 4.61 -13.40
C ALA A 647 18.23 4.37 -12.23
N MET A 648 18.89 3.21 -12.18
CA MET A 648 19.90 2.90 -11.17
C MET A 648 21.13 3.79 -11.30
N GLU A 649 21.61 4.01 -12.54
CA GLU A 649 22.71 4.94 -12.83
C GLU A 649 22.34 6.39 -12.47
N ALA A 650 21.08 6.78 -12.71
CA ALA A 650 20.55 8.10 -12.33
C ALA A 650 20.17 8.22 -10.84
N SER A 651 20.34 7.15 -10.03
CA SER A 651 19.90 7.11 -8.62
C SER A 651 18.41 7.45 -8.42
N SER A 652 17.56 7.12 -9.39
CA SER A 652 16.11 7.34 -9.36
C SER A 652 15.40 6.25 -8.56
N LEU A 653 15.57 6.31 -7.23
CA LEU A 653 14.92 5.39 -6.31
C LEU A 653 13.40 5.66 -6.26
N ALA A 654 12.63 4.58 -6.33
CA ALA A 654 11.19 4.59 -6.19
C ALA A 654 10.76 3.65 -5.06
N GLN A 655 9.78 4.09 -4.28
CA GLN A 655 9.15 3.29 -3.23
C GLN A 655 7.63 3.37 -3.36
N LEU A 656 7.00 2.21 -3.49
CA LEU A 656 5.55 2.04 -3.42
C LEU A 656 5.21 1.46 -2.03
N SER A 657 4.34 2.14 -1.30
CA SER A 657 3.87 1.70 0.03
C SER A 657 2.36 1.62 0.02
N LEU A 658 1.81 0.41 0.03
CA LEU A 658 0.39 0.13 -0.08
C LEU A 658 -0.14 -0.59 1.15
N THR A 659 -1.39 -0.31 1.48
CA THR A 659 -2.27 -1.14 2.29
C THR A 659 -3.36 -1.66 1.34
N VAL A 660 -3.48 -2.97 1.21
CA VAL A 660 -4.44 -3.61 0.31
C VAL A 660 -5.57 -4.22 1.14
N ASP A 661 -6.80 -3.76 0.91
CA ASP A 661 -8.02 -4.39 1.44
C ASP A 661 -8.52 -5.44 0.43
N ALA A 662 -8.13 -6.70 0.63
CA ALA A 662 -8.47 -7.83 -0.23
C ALA A 662 -9.80 -8.47 0.18
N ARG A 663 -10.78 -8.40 -0.71
CA ARG A 663 -12.15 -8.88 -0.51
C ARG A 663 -12.41 -10.12 -1.33
N ARG A 664 -13.16 -11.06 -0.74
CA ARG A 664 -13.50 -12.32 -1.41
C ARG A 664 -14.78 -12.16 -2.24
N ASN A 665 -14.69 -12.50 -3.52
CA ASN A 665 -15.82 -12.52 -4.45
C ASN A 665 -16.69 -13.77 -4.26
N ARG A 666 -17.91 -13.77 -4.81
CA ARG A 666 -18.85 -14.90 -4.75
C ARG A 666 -18.29 -16.18 -5.40
N ASN A 667 -17.46 -16.03 -6.43
CA ASN A 667 -16.76 -17.14 -7.11
C ASN A 667 -15.53 -17.68 -6.34
N GLY A 668 -15.18 -17.06 -5.21
CA GLY A 668 -14.04 -17.44 -4.39
C GLY A 668 -12.70 -16.81 -4.75
N SER A 669 -12.62 -15.96 -5.78
CA SER A 669 -11.44 -15.13 -6.07
C SER A 669 -11.35 -13.94 -5.12
N TYR A 670 -10.23 -13.22 -5.15
CA TYR A 670 -10.03 -12.00 -4.37
C TYR A 670 -9.82 -10.79 -5.27
N GLN A 671 -10.30 -9.64 -4.82
CA GLN A 671 -10.00 -8.34 -5.41
C GLN A 671 -9.60 -7.37 -4.29
N GLY A 672 -8.49 -6.67 -4.49
CA GLY A 672 -7.93 -5.71 -3.54
C GLY A 672 -8.25 -4.27 -3.89
N VAL A 673 -8.49 -3.45 -2.87
CA VAL A 673 -8.50 -1.97 -3.01
C VAL A 673 -7.22 -1.43 -2.36
N PRO A 674 -6.32 -0.80 -3.13
CA PRO A 674 -5.07 -0.27 -2.61
C PRO A 674 -5.24 1.15 -2.06
N PHE A 675 -4.53 1.43 -0.96
CA PHE A 675 -4.38 2.77 -0.38
C PHE A 675 -2.93 2.96 0.02
N GLY A 676 -2.37 4.17 -0.09
CA GLY A 676 -0.95 4.31 0.19
C GLY A 676 -0.31 5.52 -0.46
N THR A 677 0.99 5.40 -0.71
CA THR A 677 1.78 6.43 -1.38
C THR A 677 2.81 5.84 -2.32
N PHE A 678 3.15 6.61 -3.34
CA PHE A 678 4.27 6.34 -4.22
C PHE A 678 5.27 7.50 -4.11
N ALA A 679 6.51 7.20 -3.73
CA ALA A 679 7.57 8.18 -3.59
C ALA A 679 8.66 7.92 -4.64
N CYS A 680 8.92 8.91 -5.49
CA CYS A 680 10.05 8.88 -6.42
C CYS A 680 10.50 10.30 -6.74
N GLY A 681 11.72 10.67 -6.30
CA GLY A 681 12.25 12.02 -6.41
C GLY A 681 12.40 12.53 -7.85
N ALA A 682 12.55 11.63 -8.82
CA ALA A 682 12.63 11.98 -10.24
C ALA A 682 11.28 12.41 -10.84
N LEU A 683 10.15 11.98 -10.23
CA LEU A 683 8.81 12.38 -10.66
C LEU A 683 8.29 13.58 -9.86
N SER A 684 8.46 13.54 -8.54
CA SER A 684 8.00 14.58 -7.62
C SER A 684 8.87 14.60 -6.38
N GLN A 685 9.17 15.81 -5.89
CA GLN A 685 9.90 15.98 -4.62
C GLN A 685 9.11 15.41 -3.43
N ASP A 686 7.79 15.55 -3.46
CA ASP A 686 6.90 15.08 -2.40
C ASP A 686 6.27 13.72 -2.81
N PRO A 687 5.98 12.81 -1.85
CA PRO A 687 5.28 11.57 -2.14
C PRO A 687 3.90 11.80 -2.78
N LEU A 688 3.58 11.02 -3.81
CA LEU A 688 2.26 10.99 -4.43
C LEU A 688 1.30 10.14 -3.58
N MET A 689 0.07 10.61 -3.42
CA MET A 689 -1.00 9.92 -2.72
C MET A 689 -1.71 8.94 -3.65
N VAL A 690 -1.99 7.73 -3.18
CA VAL A 690 -2.90 6.80 -3.85
C VAL A 690 -4.33 7.22 -3.56
N THR A 691 -5.08 7.62 -4.59
CA THR A 691 -6.47 8.07 -4.46
C THR A 691 -7.50 7.02 -4.84
N GLY A 692 -7.09 5.97 -5.56
CA GLY A 692 -7.96 4.92 -6.06
C GLY A 692 -7.17 3.80 -6.73
N GLY A 693 -7.87 2.73 -7.14
CA GLY A 693 -7.26 1.62 -7.84
C GLY A 693 -7.85 0.25 -7.52
N THR A 694 -7.30 -0.78 -8.17
CA THR A 694 -7.59 -2.19 -7.93
C THR A 694 -6.31 -3.01 -7.90
N VAL A 695 -6.30 -4.05 -7.07
CA VAL A 695 -5.31 -5.13 -7.09
C VAL A 695 -6.03 -6.41 -7.48
N GLU A 696 -5.72 -6.95 -8.64
CA GLU A 696 -6.33 -8.17 -9.18
C GLU A 696 -5.36 -9.34 -8.98
N PHE A 697 -5.83 -10.43 -8.36
CA PHE A 697 -4.98 -11.56 -8.00
C PHE A 697 -5.13 -12.71 -9.01
N PHE A 698 -4.01 -13.12 -9.63
CA PHE A 698 -3.92 -14.28 -10.54
C PHE A 698 -4.84 -14.17 -11.77
N THR A 699 -4.83 -13.02 -12.45
CA THR A 699 -5.52 -12.83 -13.73
C THR A 699 -4.74 -13.50 -14.85
N ILE A 700 -5.43 -14.05 -15.85
CA ILE A 700 -4.78 -14.64 -17.04
C ILE A 700 -4.05 -13.54 -17.81
N ASP A 701 -2.81 -13.81 -18.20
CA ASP A 701 -2.08 -12.97 -19.14
C ASP A 701 -2.46 -13.36 -20.56
N GLU A 702 -3.06 -12.44 -21.32
CA GLU A 702 -3.50 -12.68 -22.70
C GLU A 702 -2.31 -12.78 -23.67
N GLU A 703 -1.19 -12.14 -23.37
CA GLU A 703 -0.01 -12.04 -24.22
C GLU A 703 0.94 -13.23 -24.08
N VAL A 704 0.98 -13.88 -22.92
CA VAL A 704 1.91 -14.98 -22.64
C VAL A 704 1.16 -16.29 -22.43
N ALA A 705 1.51 -17.32 -23.19
CA ALA A 705 0.96 -18.66 -23.00
C ALA A 705 1.26 -19.20 -21.59
N ASP A 706 0.23 -19.75 -20.95
CA ASP A 706 0.29 -20.36 -19.60
C ASP A 706 0.93 -19.46 -18.52
N ALA A 707 0.49 -18.21 -18.44
CA ALA A 707 0.89 -17.26 -17.40
C ALA A 707 -0.31 -16.60 -16.70
N VAL A 708 -0.10 -16.26 -15.43
CA VAL A 708 -1.02 -15.44 -14.64
C VAL A 708 -0.27 -14.29 -13.97
N ASP A 709 -0.94 -13.15 -13.87
CA ASP A 709 -0.40 -11.92 -13.31
C ASP A 709 -1.12 -11.52 -12.01
N LEU A 710 -0.39 -10.86 -11.11
CA LEU A 710 -0.97 -10.04 -10.05
C LEU A 710 -0.89 -8.59 -10.51
N VAL A 711 -2.03 -7.98 -10.82
CA VAL A 711 -2.10 -6.68 -11.49
C VAL A 711 -2.48 -5.59 -10.50
N TYR A 712 -1.70 -4.51 -10.49
CA TYR A 712 -1.85 -3.33 -9.66
C TYR A 712 -2.21 -2.15 -10.58
N LYS A 713 -3.45 -1.67 -10.50
CA LYS A 713 -3.91 -0.46 -11.18
C LYS A 713 -4.17 0.59 -10.10
N VAL A 714 -3.39 1.65 -10.06
CA VAL A 714 -3.40 2.62 -8.95
C VAL A 714 -3.42 4.05 -9.49
N ASP A 715 -4.30 4.88 -8.96
CA ASP A 715 -4.37 6.30 -9.28
C ASP A 715 -3.51 7.09 -8.29
N LEU A 716 -2.58 7.89 -8.81
CA LEU A 716 -1.66 8.70 -8.05
C LEU A 716 -1.99 10.20 -8.18
N LEU A 717 -1.92 10.92 -7.07
CA LEU A 717 -2.11 12.37 -6.98
C LEU A 717 -0.86 13.00 -6.35
N SER A 718 -0.23 13.94 -7.02
CA SER A 718 0.90 14.73 -6.49
C SER A 718 0.43 15.96 -5.71
N THR A 719 1.36 16.57 -4.95
CA THR A 719 1.11 17.76 -4.14
C THR A 719 0.81 19.01 -4.95
N ASP A 720 1.20 19.05 -6.23
CA ASP A 720 0.89 20.10 -7.21
C ASP A 720 -0.44 19.84 -7.97
N GLY A 721 -1.13 18.74 -7.67
CA GLY A 721 -2.42 18.39 -8.26
C GLY A 721 -2.36 17.60 -9.56
N ALA A 722 -1.17 17.26 -10.08
CA ALA A 722 -1.06 16.36 -11.22
C ALA A 722 -1.53 14.93 -10.87
N ARG A 723 -2.09 14.25 -11.87
CA ARG A 723 -2.62 12.89 -11.74
C ARG A 723 -1.86 11.95 -12.65
N TYR A 724 -1.52 10.77 -12.12
CA TYR A 724 -0.81 9.74 -12.85
C TYR A 724 -1.49 8.38 -12.67
N GLY A 725 -1.51 7.58 -13.73
CA GLY A 725 -1.89 6.17 -13.65
C GLY A 725 -0.66 5.32 -13.37
N PHE A 726 -0.69 4.51 -12.34
CA PHE A 726 0.34 3.51 -12.04
C PHE A 726 -0.20 2.13 -12.40
N HIS A 727 0.49 1.45 -13.30
CA HIS A 727 0.18 0.08 -13.71
C HIS A 727 1.37 -0.82 -13.40
N GLY A 728 1.20 -1.75 -12.47
CA GLY A 728 2.20 -2.73 -12.11
C GLY A 728 1.69 -4.15 -12.31
N TYR A 729 2.55 -5.09 -12.70
CA TYR A 729 2.18 -6.51 -12.65
C TYR A 729 3.33 -7.38 -12.16
N LYS A 730 2.99 -8.46 -11.44
CA LYS A 730 3.90 -9.54 -11.06
C LYS A 730 3.50 -10.78 -11.83
N ARG A 731 4.45 -11.38 -12.56
CA ARG A 731 4.16 -12.49 -13.48
C ARG A 731 4.56 -13.82 -12.92
N LEU A 732 3.63 -14.77 -12.97
CA LEU A 732 3.85 -16.18 -12.62
C LEU A 732 3.60 -17.06 -13.84
N ASN A 733 4.61 -17.83 -14.24
CA ASN A 733 4.53 -18.78 -15.34
C ASN A 733 5.35 -20.05 -15.02
N SER A 734 5.32 -21.04 -15.91
CA SER A 734 5.99 -22.33 -15.70
C SER A 734 7.53 -22.25 -15.58
N ALA A 735 8.17 -21.11 -15.87
CA ALA A 735 9.61 -20.95 -15.69
C ALA A 735 10.07 -21.06 -14.22
N VAL A 736 9.14 -20.91 -13.26
CA VAL A 736 9.39 -21.04 -11.82
C VAL A 736 9.40 -22.49 -11.32
N ALA A 737 8.93 -23.44 -12.13
CA ALA A 737 8.71 -24.83 -11.71
C ALA A 737 9.95 -25.45 -11.03
N PHE A 738 9.72 -26.07 -9.88
CA PHE A 738 10.73 -26.65 -8.99
C PHE A 738 11.90 -25.70 -8.64
N SER A 739 11.70 -24.39 -8.66
CA SER A 739 12.71 -23.38 -8.31
C SER A 739 12.15 -22.40 -7.29
N VAL A 740 12.60 -22.53 -6.04
CA VAL A 740 12.23 -21.60 -4.97
C VAL A 740 12.73 -20.19 -5.25
N SER A 741 13.96 -20.04 -5.76
CA SER A 741 14.55 -18.72 -6.06
C SER A 741 13.82 -17.99 -7.17
N ARG A 742 13.41 -18.68 -8.25
CA ARG A 742 12.64 -18.06 -9.33
C ARG A 742 11.21 -17.76 -8.94
N THR A 743 10.60 -18.61 -8.10
CA THR A 743 9.28 -18.33 -7.52
C THR A 743 9.32 -17.10 -6.65
N TRP A 744 10.35 -16.98 -5.82
CA TRP A 744 10.59 -15.77 -5.04
C TRP A 744 10.65 -14.55 -5.96
N GLY A 745 11.50 -14.55 -7.00
CA GLY A 745 11.57 -13.46 -7.97
C GLY A 745 10.21 -13.13 -8.61
N ALA A 746 9.52 -14.13 -9.16
CA ALA A 746 8.20 -13.97 -9.79
C ALA A 746 7.14 -13.37 -8.87
N THR A 747 7.17 -13.70 -7.57
CA THR A 747 6.19 -13.21 -6.58
C THR A 747 6.59 -11.88 -5.92
N THR A 748 7.83 -11.43 -6.10
CA THR A 748 8.38 -10.23 -5.45
C THR A 748 8.77 -9.12 -6.41
N THR A 749 8.91 -9.41 -7.70
CA THR A 749 9.26 -8.43 -8.74
C THR A 749 8.00 -7.86 -9.40
N LEU A 750 7.83 -6.55 -9.31
CA LEU A 750 6.74 -5.77 -9.89
C LEU A 750 7.26 -4.95 -11.09
N TYR A 751 6.84 -5.33 -12.29
CA TYR A 751 7.09 -4.55 -13.50
C TYR A 751 6.14 -3.38 -13.55
N THR A 752 6.67 -2.16 -13.54
CA THR A 752 5.91 -0.94 -13.27
C THR A 752 5.94 0.00 -14.46
N THR A 753 4.78 0.50 -14.86
CA THR A 753 4.57 1.56 -15.85
C THR A 753 3.80 2.70 -15.20
N ILE A 754 4.27 3.93 -15.39
CA ILE A 754 3.59 5.15 -14.94
C ILE A 754 3.16 5.91 -16.20
N THR A 755 1.90 6.33 -16.21
CA THR A 755 1.25 7.04 -17.29
C THR A 755 0.77 8.40 -16.81
N GLY A 756 0.85 9.41 -17.68
CA GLY A 756 0.11 10.66 -17.50
C GLY A 756 -1.39 10.41 -17.63
N TYR A 757 -2.20 11.39 -17.21
CA TYR A 757 -3.66 11.30 -17.34
C TYR A 757 -4.13 11.34 -18.81
N ASP A 758 -3.28 11.78 -19.73
CA ASP A 758 -3.44 11.70 -21.19
C ASP A 758 -3.21 10.28 -21.76
N GLY A 759 -2.81 9.32 -20.91
CA GLY A 759 -2.48 7.95 -21.29
C GLY A 759 -1.06 7.78 -21.82
N VAL A 760 -0.27 8.85 -21.88
CA VAL A 760 1.13 8.78 -22.36
C VAL A 760 2.00 8.16 -21.28
N VAL A 761 2.85 7.20 -21.65
CA VAL A 761 3.81 6.59 -20.73
C VAL A 761 4.87 7.61 -20.35
N VAL A 762 4.94 7.96 -19.06
CA VAL A 762 5.93 8.90 -18.51
C VAL A 762 7.08 8.19 -17.83
N GLY A 763 6.91 6.94 -17.41
CA GLY A 763 7.99 6.16 -16.81
C GLY A 763 7.78 4.65 -16.82
N ARG A 764 8.88 3.88 -16.79
CA ARG A 764 8.87 2.44 -16.53
C ARG A 764 10.01 2.05 -15.60
N GLY A 765 9.84 0.94 -14.90
CA GLY A 765 10.86 0.42 -14.00
C GLY A 765 10.45 -0.86 -13.32
N ILE A 766 11.28 -1.28 -12.37
CA ILE A 766 11.10 -2.52 -11.62
C ILE A 766 11.16 -2.18 -10.13
N LEU A 767 10.16 -2.64 -9.38
CA LEU A 767 10.14 -2.59 -7.92
C LEU A 767 10.21 -4.01 -7.37
N ASN A 768 10.93 -4.20 -6.26
CA ASN A 768 11.10 -5.48 -5.62
C ASN A 768 10.64 -5.43 -4.15
N LEU A 769 10.02 -6.53 -3.71
CA LEU A 769 9.69 -6.78 -2.31
C LEU A 769 10.88 -7.47 -1.62
N SER A 770 11.46 -6.84 -0.61
CA SER A 770 12.59 -7.43 0.14
C SER A 770 12.12 -8.55 1.07
N LEU A 771 13.02 -9.44 1.50
CA LEU A 771 12.71 -10.49 2.48
C LEU A 771 12.16 -9.91 3.79
N HIS A 772 12.74 -8.80 4.27
CA HIS A 772 12.29 -8.12 5.48
C HIS A 772 10.88 -7.54 5.31
N ASP A 773 10.61 -6.87 4.19
CA ASP A 773 9.30 -6.26 3.91
C ASP A 773 8.22 -7.34 3.71
N PHE A 774 8.54 -8.47 3.09
CA PHE A 774 7.63 -9.62 2.97
C PHE A 774 7.26 -10.23 4.32
N PHE A 775 8.23 -10.39 5.23
CA PHE A 775 7.90 -10.81 6.59
C PHE A 775 7.02 -9.76 7.27
N SER A 776 7.29 -8.47 7.08
CA SER A 776 6.46 -7.40 7.62
C SER A 776 5.01 -7.49 7.11
N GLU A 777 4.83 -7.73 5.81
CA GLU A 777 3.54 -7.95 5.15
C GLU A 777 2.78 -9.11 5.78
N LEU A 778 3.41 -10.29 5.89
CA LEU A 778 2.76 -11.49 6.44
C LEU A 778 2.20 -11.27 7.85
N GLN A 779 2.95 -10.56 8.69
CA GLN A 779 2.51 -10.31 10.06
C GLN A 779 1.73 -8.99 10.23
N SER A 780 1.54 -8.20 9.14
CA SER A 780 0.57 -7.10 9.03
C SER A 780 -0.85 -7.58 8.73
N LEU A 781 -1.01 -8.82 8.28
CA LEU A 781 -2.27 -9.41 7.83
C LEU A 781 -3.34 -9.40 8.95
N ARG A 782 -4.49 -8.76 8.71
CA ARG A 782 -5.62 -8.61 9.65
C ARG A 782 -6.95 -8.94 8.96
N SER A 783 -7.92 -9.43 9.72
CA SER A 783 -9.28 -9.69 9.22
C SER A 783 -10.23 -8.53 9.55
N ARG A 784 -11.24 -8.33 8.70
CA ARG A 784 -12.22 -7.23 8.86
C ARG A 784 -13.44 -7.60 9.74
N THR A 785 -13.62 -8.86 10.09
CA THR A 785 -14.80 -9.35 10.80
C THR A 785 -14.83 -8.94 12.27
N THR A 786 -15.90 -8.27 12.69
CA THR A 786 -16.21 -7.85 14.07
C THR A 786 -16.67 -9.00 14.98
N ILE A 787 -16.67 -10.25 14.49
CA ILE A 787 -17.29 -11.40 15.15
C ILE A 787 -16.22 -12.39 15.65
N GLY A 788 -15.64 -12.16 16.84
CA GLY A 788 -14.89 -13.17 17.61
C GLY A 788 -13.57 -13.72 17.01
N GLY A 789 -12.65 -14.17 17.88
CA GLY A 789 -11.28 -14.56 17.47
C GLY A 789 -11.16 -15.76 16.52
N MET A 790 -12.10 -16.71 16.53
CA MET A 790 -12.03 -17.92 15.68
C MET A 790 -12.35 -17.63 14.21
N SER A 791 -13.24 -16.67 13.91
CA SER A 791 -13.58 -16.30 12.52
C SER A 791 -12.41 -15.57 11.84
N ASN A 792 -11.67 -14.77 12.61
CA ASN A 792 -10.51 -14.00 12.15
C ASN A 792 -9.38 -14.88 11.61
N MET A 793 -9.01 -15.94 12.34
CA MET A 793 -7.98 -16.89 11.88
C MET A 793 -8.42 -17.66 10.63
N GLN A 794 -9.72 -17.96 10.51
CA GLN A 794 -10.25 -18.67 9.34
C GLN A 794 -10.23 -17.82 8.07
N ALA A 795 -10.50 -16.52 8.15
CA ALA A 795 -10.42 -15.61 7.00
C ALA A 795 -8.97 -15.50 6.49
N GLN A 796 -8.01 -15.32 7.41
CA GLN A 796 -6.58 -15.27 7.09
C GLN A 796 -6.09 -16.58 6.46
N ALA A 797 -6.43 -17.73 7.05
CA ALA A 797 -6.05 -19.04 6.54
C ALA A 797 -6.63 -19.32 5.14
N ARG A 798 -7.86 -18.85 4.86
CA ARG A 798 -8.47 -18.98 3.53
C ARG A 798 -7.77 -18.14 2.48
N PHE A 799 -7.41 -16.90 2.79
CA PHE A 799 -6.64 -16.05 1.87
C PHE A 799 -5.25 -16.66 1.60
N LEU A 800 -4.54 -17.08 2.65
CA LEU A 800 -3.23 -17.69 2.49
C LEU A 800 -3.30 -19.01 1.71
N LYS A 801 -4.34 -19.82 1.92
CA LYS A 801 -4.60 -21.04 1.14
C LYS A 801 -4.85 -20.71 -0.33
N PHE A 802 -5.65 -19.70 -0.64
CA PHE A 802 -5.89 -19.25 -2.01
C PHE A 802 -4.58 -18.83 -2.69
N PHE A 803 -3.79 -17.98 -2.04
CA PHE A 803 -2.53 -17.49 -2.59
C PHE A 803 -1.49 -18.62 -2.79
N THR A 804 -1.31 -19.46 -1.78
CA THR A 804 -0.36 -20.59 -1.85
C THR A 804 -0.79 -21.67 -2.85
N THR A 805 -2.08 -21.94 -3.01
CA THR A 805 -2.57 -22.93 -3.99
C THR A 805 -2.27 -22.48 -5.43
N ASN A 806 -2.50 -21.19 -5.73
CA ASN A 806 -2.19 -20.65 -7.06
C ASN A 806 -0.69 -20.68 -7.36
N ILE A 807 0.16 -20.27 -6.41
CA ILE A 807 1.63 -20.35 -6.59
C ILE A 807 2.10 -21.79 -6.72
N ALA A 808 1.63 -22.68 -5.85
CA ALA A 808 1.99 -24.10 -5.86
C ALA A 808 1.66 -24.76 -7.20
N SER A 809 0.58 -24.35 -7.87
CA SER A 809 0.20 -24.91 -9.17
C SER A 809 1.30 -24.71 -10.21
N TYR A 810 1.93 -23.54 -10.30
CA TYR A 810 3.04 -23.28 -11.23
C TYR A 810 4.38 -23.85 -10.73
N MET A 811 4.60 -23.84 -9.41
CA MET A 811 5.79 -24.46 -8.81
C MET A 811 5.87 -25.97 -9.05
N PHE A 812 4.72 -26.62 -9.04
CA PHE A 812 4.56 -28.05 -9.31
C PHE A 812 3.87 -28.25 -10.67
N SER A 813 4.26 -27.49 -11.70
CA SER A 813 3.58 -27.45 -13.01
C SER A 813 3.20 -28.84 -13.59
N PRO A 814 4.06 -29.89 -13.57
CA PRO A 814 3.67 -31.23 -14.05
C PRO A 814 2.49 -31.89 -13.32
N PHE A 815 2.21 -31.46 -12.09
CA PHE A 815 1.11 -31.97 -11.27
C PHE A 815 -0.18 -31.16 -11.44
N ARG A 816 -0.18 -30.09 -12.25
CA ARG A 816 -1.40 -29.36 -12.59
C ARG A 816 -2.41 -30.27 -13.28
N ARG A 817 -3.69 -29.92 -13.15
CA ARG A 817 -4.73 -30.57 -13.95
C ARG A 817 -4.48 -30.26 -15.42
N LEU A 818 -4.47 -31.30 -16.25
CA LEU A 818 -4.35 -31.12 -17.69
C LEU A 818 -5.54 -30.33 -18.23
N GLN A 819 -5.20 -29.37 -19.08
CA GLN A 819 -6.14 -28.65 -19.92
C GLN A 819 -6.37 -29.47 -21.19
N TYR A 820 -7.64 -29.77 -21.44
CA TYR A 820 -8.12 -30.43 -22.65
C TYR A 820 -8.84 -29.38 -23.50
N PRO A 821 -8.86 -29.51 -24.83
CA PRO A 821 -9.61 -28.62 -25.70
C PRO A 821 -11.09 -28.56 -25.29
N THR A 822 -11.63 -27.34 -25.17
CA THR A 822 -12.99 -27.09 -24.74
C THR A 822 -13.96 -27.35 -25.90
N PRO A 823 -15.01 -28.17 -25.76
CA PRO A 823 -15.97 -28.43 -26.84
C PRO A 823 -16.95 -27.28 -27.11
N SER A 824 -16.80 -26.12 -26.47
CA SER A 824 -17.75 -25.00 -26.52
C SER A 824 -17.56 -24.09 -27.72
N THR A 825 -18.67 -23.57 -28.25
CA THR A 825 -18.80 -22.63 -29.37
C THR A 825 -18.32 -21.20 -29.09
N GLU A 826 -17.83 -20.88 -27.88
CA GLU A 826 -17.34 -19.54 -27.53
C GLU A 826 -15.89 -19.36 -28.02
N LYS A 827 -15.72 -18.67 -29.15
CA LYS A 827 -14.43 -18.31 -29.75
C LYS A 827 -13.80 -17.10 -29.05
N SER A 828 -13.48 -17.23 -27.77
CA SER A 828 -12.83 -16.13 -27.03
C SER A 828 -11.44 -15.83 -27.61
N GLY A 829 -11.10 -14.54 -27.78
CA GLY A 829 -9.80 -14.11 -28.32
C GLY A 829 -9.62 -14.26 -29.85
N TYR A 830 -10.69 -14.48 -30.61
CA TYR A 830 -10.62 -14.53 -32.08
C TYR A 830 -10.83 -13.13 -32.67
N PHE A 831 -9.98 -12.77 -33.64
CA PHE A 831 -10.16 -11.60 -34.49
C PHE A 831 -11.06 -11.94 -35.69
N GLU A 832 -11.75 -10.93 -36.21
CA GLU A 832 -12.51 -11.08 -37.45
C GLU A 832 -11.54 -11.22 -38.63
N LYS A 833 -11.72 -12.26 -39.45
CA LYS A 833 -10.83 -12.62 -40.57
C LYS A 833 -11.61 -12.82 -41.87
N ALA A 834 -10.93 -12.62 -43.00
CA ALA A 834 -11.50 -12.85 -44.31
C ALA A 834 -11.85 -14.32 -44.55
N ILE A 835 -13.05 -14.57 -45.06
CA ILE A 835 -13.55 -15.91 -45.34
C ILE A 835 -13.03 -16.39 -46.71
N PRO A 836 -12.38 -17.56 -46.80
CA PRO A 836 -11.89 -18.07 -48.07
C PRO A 836 -13.01 -18.62 -48.96
N THR A 837 -12.76 -18.61 -50.27
CA THR A 837 -13.48 -19.47 -51.21
C THR A 837 -12.89 -20.87 -51.19
N VAL A 838 -13.71 -21.90 -50.98
CA VAL A 838 -13.26 -23.30 -50.93
C VAL A 838 -13.59 -24.02 -52.24
N THR A 839 -12.63 -24.77 -52.78
CA THR A 839 -12.83 -25.63 -53.96
C THR A 839 -12.29 -27.02 -53.69
N MET A 840 -13.04 -28.07 -54.05
CA MET A 840 -12.58 -29.45 -53.91
C MET A 840 -11.81 -29.90 -55.14
N LEU A 841 -10.58 -30.35 -54.97
CA LEU A 841 -9.73 -30.95 -56.00
C LEU A 841 -9.74 -32.47 -55.88
N THR A 842 -9.32 -33.15 -56.95
CA THR A 842 -9.12 -34.61 -56.99
C THR A 842 -7.73 -34.87 -57.55
N ALA A 843 -6.90 -35.57 -56.79
CA ALA A 843 -5.57 -36.04 -57.22
C ALA A 843 -5.70 -37.19 -58.24
N ASP A 844 -4.61 -37.50 -58.94
CA ASP A 844 -4.61 -38.50 -60.02
C ASP A 844 -4.92 -39.93 -59.51
N ASP A 845 -4.75 -40.20 -58.22
CA ASP A 845 -5.08 -41.45 -57.54
C ASP A 845 -6.50 -41.48 -56.94
N GLY A 846 -7.31 -40.44 -57.20
CA GLY A 846 -8.70 -40.35 -56.76
C GLY A 846 -8.92 -39.73 -55.37
N VAL A 847 -7.86 -39.33 -54.66
CA VAL A 847 -7.97 -38.65 -53.37
C VAL A 847 -8.54 -37.26 -53.54
N ARG A 848 -9.56 -36.90 -52.74
CA ARG A 848 -10.21 -35.58 -52.80
C ARG A 848 -9.75 -34.71 -51.64
N PHE A 849 -9.37 -33.48 -51.93
CA PHE A 849 -8.90 -32.54 -50.91
C PHE A 849 -9.29 -31.08 -51.24
N PRO A 850 -9.54 -30.22 -50.25
CA PRO A 850 -9.91 -28.83 -50.48
C PRO A 850 -8.71 -27.93 -50.73
N ILE A 851 -8.89 -26.93 -51.60
CA ILE A 851 -8.02 -25.75 -51.73
C ILE A 851 -8.82 -24.50 -51.37
N LYS A 852 -8.25 -23.66 -50.52
CA LYS A 852 -8.84 -22.40 -50.06
C LYS A 852 -8.17 -21.21 -50.73
N LEU A 853 -8.96 -20.21 -51.12
CA LEU A 853 -8.49 -18.99 -51.79
C LEU A 853 -8.91 -17.74 -51.02
N TRP A 854 -7.95 -16.86 -50.75
CA TRP A 854 -8.16 -15.50 -50.26
C TRP A 854 -7.81 -14.48 -51.35
N GLN A 855 -8.69 -13.50 -51.51
CA GLN A 855 -8.49 -12.38 -52.42
C GLN A 855 -7.96 -11.17 -51.66
N PRO A 856 -7.14 -10.32 -52.31
CA PRO A 856 -6.73 -9.05 -51.73
C PRO A 856 -7.94 -8.13 -51.51
N PRO A 857 -7.91 -7.25 -50.49
CA PRO A 857 -8.95 -6.26 -50.28
C PRO A 857 -9.13 -5.35 -51.51
N SER A 858 -10.37 -4.92 -51.79
CA SER A 858 -10.68 -4.09 -52.97
C SER A 858 -9.95 -2.73 -52.99
N SER A 859 -9.41 -2.30 -51.85
CA SER A 859 -8.63 -1.07 -51.69
C SER A 859 -7.15 -1.19 -52.11
N THR A 860 -6.65 -2.40 -52.34
CA THR A 860 -5.23 -2.66 -52.62
C THR A 860 -5.02 -3.00 -54.10
N GLN A 861 -3.93 -2.49 -54.69
CA GLN A 861 -3.55 -2.86 -56.06
C GLN A 861 -3.16 -4.34 -56.13
N GLU A 862 -3.90 -5.12 -56.92
CA GLU A 862 -3.66 -6.55 -57.09
C GLU A 862 -2.33 -6.83 -57.80
N LYS A 863 -1.54 -7.75 -57.22
CA LYS A 863 -0.27 -8.23 -57.76
C LYS A 863 -0.49 -9.38 -58.73
N HIS A 864 0.37 -9.48 -59.74
CA HIS A 864 0.21 -10.49 -60.79
C HIS A 864 0.56 -11.91 -60.33
N THR A 865 1.51 -12.07 -59.42
CA THR A 865 2.03 -13.37 -58.96
C THR A 865 1.09 -14.02 -57.94
N PRO A 866 0.53 -15.22 -58.19
CA PRO A 866 -0.20 -15.98 -57.18
C PRO A 866 0.75 -16.66 -56.20
N ILE A 867 0.37 -16.72 -54.92
CA ILE A 867 1.14 -17.43 -53.88
C ILE A 867 0.39 -18.69 -53.45
N VAL A 868 1.09 -19.82 -53.44
CA VAL A 868 0.57 -21.10 -52.92
C VAL A 868 1.29 -21.44 -51.62
N PHE A 869 0.53 -21.52 -50.53
CA PHE A 869 1.01 -21.87 -49.20
C PHE A 869 0.66 -23.33 -48.90
N ILE A 870 1.66 -24.21 -48.84
CA ILE A 870 1.46 -25.65 -48.61
C ILE A 870 1.80 -25.99 -47.14
N PRO A 871 0.80 -26.40 -46.33
CA PRO A 871 0.99 -26.71 -44.91
C PRO A 871 1.71 -28.05 -44.68
N GLY A 872 2.11 -28.30 -43.42
CA GLY A 872 2.72 -29.54 -42.95
C GLY A 872 1.69 -30.63 -42.58
N ALA A 873 2.13 -31.70 -41.90
CA ALA A 873 1.18 -32.70 -41.38
C ALA A 873 0.44 -32.22 -40.15
N SER A 874 -0.74 -32.83 -39.96
CA SER A 874 -1.60 -32.65 -38.79
C SER A 874 -2.16 -31.24 -38.64
N VAL A 875 -1.95 -30.36 -39.62
CA VAL A 875 -2.40 -28.96 -39.64
C VAL A 875 -3.12 -28.64 -40.95
N ASP A 876 -4.00 -27.63 -40.91
CA ASP A 876 -4.72 -27.10 -42.06
C ASP A 876 -4.21 -25.70 -42.46
N ASP A 877 -5.06 -24.93 -43.13
CA ASP A 877 -4.79 -23.55 -43.51
C ASP A 877 -4.59 -22.60 -42.32
N GLN A 878 -5.11 -22.91 -41.13
CA GLN A 878 -5.04 -22.02 -39.97
C GLN A 878 -3.61 -21.85 -39.44
N MET A 879 -2.67 -22.71 -39.85
CA MET A 879 -1.25 -22.46 -39.65
C MET A 879 -0.80 -21.13 -40.29
N PHE A 880 -1.41 -20.73 -41.41
CA PHE A 880 -1.14 -19.46 -42.11
C PHE A 880 -2.25 -18.42 -41.88
N SER A 881 -3.50 -18.85 -41.65
CA SER A 881 -4.69 -17.98 -41.49
C SER A 881 -5.22 -17.93 -40.05
N LEU A 882 -4.31 -17.98 -39.07
CA LEU A 882 -4.65 -18.09 -37.65
C LEU A 882 -5.58 -16.94 -37.19
N PRO A 883 -6.74 -17.24 -36.56
CA PRO A 883 -7.70 -16.20 -36.16
C PRO A 883 -7.38 -15.56 -34.80
N THR A 884 -6.46 -16.12 -34.03
CA THR A 884 -6.12 -15.66 -32.66
C THR A 884 -4.99 -14.63 -32.61
N VAL A 885 -4.48 -14.19 -33.77
CA VAL A 885 -3.46 -13.13 -33.86
C VAL A 885 -3.97 -11.96 -34.72
N PRO A 886 -3.59 -10.70 -34.41
CA PRO A 886 -4.05 -9.54 -35.17
C PRO A 886 -3.72 -9.61 -36.65
N THR A 887 -2.50 -10.04 -37.00
CA THR A 887 -2.03 -10.16 -38.39
C THR A 887 -1.42 -11.53 -38.62
N ASN A 888 -2.10 -12.39 -39.39
CA ASN A 888 -1.57 -13.69 -39.80
C ASN A 888 -0.87 -13.62 -41.18
N THR A 889 -0.36 -14.76 -41.67
CA THR A 889 0.38 -14.81 -42.95
C THR A 889 -0.51 -14.41 -44.13
N ILE A 890 -1.75 -14.89 -44.16
CA ILE A 890 -2.69 -14.58 -45.24
C ILE A 890 -3.07 -13.10 -45.21
N ASP A 891 -3.36 -12.53 -44.05
CA ASP A 891 -3.67 -11.10 -43.90
C ASP A 891 -2.50 -10.24 -44.41
N TYR A 892 -1.27 -10.60 -44.05
CA TYR A 892 -0.07 -9.88 -44.47
C TYR A 892 0.09 -9.89 -46.00
N PHE A 893 0.07 -11.05 -46.65
CA PHE A 893 0.31 -11.12 -48.10
C PHE A 893 -0.89 -10.62 -48.93
N THR A 894 -2.12 -10.78 -48.46
CA THR A 894 -3.30 -10.20 -49.14
C THR A 894 -3.34 -8.68 -49.01
N SER A 895 -2.88 -8.10 -47.88
CA SER A 895 -2.73 -6.64 -47.73
C SER A 895 -1.66 -6.04 -48.65
N LEU A 896 -0.67 -6.83 -49.07
CA LEU A 896 0.32 -6.46 -50.10
C LEU A 896 -0.20 -6.63 -51.54
N GLY A 897 -1.44 -7.11 -51.72
CA GLY A 897 -2.09 -7.26 -53.02
C GLY A 897 -1.99 -8.65 -53.64
N TYR A 898 -1.41 -9.64 -52.95
CA TYR A 898 -1.28 -11.00 -53.49
C TYR A 898 -2.55 -11.84 -53.28
N ARG A 899 -2.80 -12.77 -54.20
CA ARG A 899 -3.79 -13.84 -54.03
C ARG A 899 -3.14 -15.04 -53.38
N CYS A 900 -3.76 -15.56 -52.33
CA CYS A 900 -3.19 -16.64 -51.52
C CYS A 900 -4.05 -17.90 -51.64
N TYR A 901 -3.42 -19.00 -52.03
CA TYR A 901 -4.01 -20.32 -52.17
C TYR A 901 -3.43 -21.27 -51.12
N VAL A 902 -4.27 -22.02 -50.41
CA VAL A 902 -3.85 -22.98 -49.38
C VAL A 902 -4.52 -24.34 -49.64
N PRO A 903 -3.82 -25.34 -50.21
CA PRO A 903 -4.33 -26.71 -50.31
C PRO A 903 -4.16 -27.46 -48.98
N ILE A 904 -5.20 -28.17 -48.54
CA ILE A 904 -5.13 -29.05 -47.37
C ILE A 904 -4.84 -30.46 -47.88
N LEU A 905 -3.57 -30.86 -47.93
CA LEU A 905 -3.14 -32.15 -48.51
C LEU A 905 -3.62 -33.35 -47.68
N ARG A 906 -3.51 -34.56 -48.23
CA ARG A 906 -3.97 -35.81 -47.58
C ARG A 906 -3.40 -36.09 -46.20
N PHE A 907 -2.29 -35.47 -45.81
CA PHE A 907 -1.67 -35.61 -44.49
C PHE A 907 -1.98 -34.47 -43.50
N GLY A 908 -2.83 -33.51 -43.89
CA GLY A 908 -3.22 -32.37 -43.06
C GLY A 908 -4.19 -32.80 -41.96
N ILE A 909 -5.47 -32.45 -42.11
CA ILE A 909 -6.54 -32.84 -41.19
C ILE A 909 -7.68 -33.55 -41.92
N GLY A 910 -8.45 -34.40 -41.24
CA GLY A 910 -9.65 -35.05 -41.77
C GLY A 910 -9.51 -36.55 -42.04
N GLU A 911 -10.54 -37.14 -42.67
CA GLU A 911 -10.63 -38.60 -42.87
C GLU A 911 -9.53 -39.16 -43.77
N GLU A 912 -9.08 -38.40 -44.77
CA GLU A 912 -8.00 -38.82 -45.67
C GLU A 912 -6.68 -39.02 -44.92
N ALA A 913 -6.38 -38.17 -43.93
CA ALA A 913 -5.17 -38.30 -43.11
C ALA A 913 -5.12 -39.61 -42.30
N ARG A 914 -6.29 -40.19 -41.99
CA ARG A 914 -6.39 -41.44 -41.24
C ARG A 914 -6.15 -42.69 -42.07
N LYS A 915 -6.16 -42.60 -43.40
CA LYS A 915 -5.93 -43.75 -44.30
C LYS A 915 -4.47 -44.20 -44.33
N GLY A 916 -3.55 -43.31 -43.95
CA GLY A 916 -2.15 -43.66 -43.74
C GLY A 916 -1.28 -43.68 -44.98
N ASP A 917 -1.63 -42.90 -46.01
CA ASP A 917 -0.77 -42.63 -47.18
C ASP A 917 0.57 -42.01 -46.75
N THR A 918 1.59 -42.07 -47.62
CA THR A 918 2.93 -41.55 -47.27
C THR A 918 3.18 -40.14 -47.83
N VAL A 919 4.30 -39.53 -47.43
CA VAL A 919 4.77 -38.25 -48.00
C VAL A 919 4.96 -38.37 -49.51
N TYR A 920 5.39 -39.55 -50.00
CA TYR A 920 5.60 -39.79 -51.42
C TYR A 920 4.27 -39.73 -52.17
N ASP A 921 3.18 -40.27 -51.62
CA ASP A 921 1.86 -40.26 -52.26
C ASP A 921 1.27 -38.84 -52.33
N ALA A 922 1.49 -38.04 -51.29
CA ALA A 922 1.05 -36.65 -51.23
C ALA A 922 1.66 -35.73 -52.31
N ARG A 923 2.72 -36.15 -53.01
CA ARG A 923 3.26 -35.42 -54.18
C ARG A 923 2.19 -35.23 -55.28
N LEU A 924 1.23 -36.16 -55.38
CA LEU A 924 0.14 -36.11 -56.34
C LEU A 924 -0.86 -35.00 -55.99
N ASP A 925 -1.06 -34.73 -54.70
CA ASP A 925 -1.89 -33.63 -54.22
C ASP A 925 -1.22 -32.29 -54.56
N VAL A 926 0.09 -32.18 -54.33
CA VAL A 926 0.88 -30.99 -54.70
C VAL A 926 0.78 -30.72 -56.19
N ARG A 927 0.94 -31.75 -57.03
CA ARG A 927 0.77 -31.66 -58.49
C ARG A 927 -0.62 -31.14 -58.87
N ALA A 928 -1.67 -31.73 -58.30
CA ALA A 928 -3.05 -31.32 -58.59
C ALA A 928 -3.33 -29.87 -58.15
N ALA A 929 -2.83 -29.46 -56.99
CA ALA A 929 -2.98 -28.09 -56.48
C ALA A 929 -2.26 -27.06 -57.37
N ILE A 930 -0.99 -27.29 -57.72
CA ILE A 930 -0.21 -26.38 -58.57
C ILE A 930 -0.81 -26.30 -59.99
N ARG A 931 -1.25 -27.44 -60.56
CA ARG A 931 -1.91 -27.46 -61.87
C ARG A 931 -3.20 -26.62 -61.85
N TYR A 932 -4.04 -26.80 -60.83
CA TYR A 932 -5.27 -26.04 -60.68
C TYR A 932 -5.03 -24.53 -60.56
N VAL A 933 -4.08 -24.12 -59.72
CA VAL A 933 -3.75 -22.68 -59.57
C VAL A 933 -3.24 -22.11 -60.88
N ARG A 934 -2.39 -22.83 -61.60
CA ARG A 934 -1.87 -22.39 -62.90
C ARG A 934 -2.98 -22.27 -63.95
N GLU A 935 -3.91 -23.22 -64.02
CA GLU A 935 -5.06 -23.16 -64.93
C GLU A 935 -5.95 -21.96 -64.60
N ARG A 936 -6.25 -21.74 -63.32
CA ARG A 936 -7.07 -20.61 -62.85
C ARG A 936 -6.40 -19.26 -63.06
N GLU A 937 -5.07 -19.20 -62.94
CA GLU A 937 -4.24 -18.00 -63.08
C GLU A 937 -3.69 -17.81 -64.51
N GLN A 938 -4.32 -18.44 -65.51
CA GLN A 938 -4.00 -18.27 -66.94
C GLN A 938 -2.53 -18.58 -67.28
N GLY A 939 -1.93 -19.57 -66.61
CA GLY A 939 -0.57 -20.01 -66.88
C GLY A 939 0.53 -19.21 -66.20
N ARG A 940 0.20 -18.21 -65.36
CA ARG A 940 1.19 -17.42 -64.61
C ARG A 940 2.06 -18.29 -63.70
N LYS A 941 3.33 -17.90 -63.54
CA LYS A 941 4.26 -18.56 -62.63
C LYS A 941 3.85 -18.32 -61.18
N ILE A 942 3.95 -19.37 -60.36
CA ILE A 942 3.51 -19.39 -58.97
C ILE A 942 4.70 -19.17 -58.03
N TYR A 943 4.52 -18.43 -56.95
CA TYR A 943 5.45 -18.46 -55.84
C TYR A 943 4.97 -19.44 -54.77
N ALA A 944 5.81 -20.40 -54.39
CA ALA A 944 5.43 -21.45 -53.45
C ALA A 944 6.04 -21.20 -52.07
N VAL A 945 5.22 -21.18 -51.03
CA VAL A 945 5.65 -21.20 -49.63
C VAL A 945 5.28 -22.55 -49.05
N VAL A 946 6.28 -23.38 -48.78
CA VAL A 946 6.06 -24.79 -48.43
C VAL A 946 6.67 -25.09 -47.06
N HIS A 947 5.90 -25.70 -46.17
CA HIS A 947 6.30 -25.92 -44.78
C HIS A 947 6.42 -27.41 -44.43
N CYS A 948 7.52 -27.77 -43.76
CA CYS A 948 7.77 -29.10 -43.21
C CYS A 948 7.48 -30.24 -44.22
N LEU A 949 6.52 -31.12 -43.97
CA LEU A 949 6.17 -32.20 -44.90
C LEU A 949 5.60 -31.70 -46.23
N GLY A 950 4.95 -30.53 -46.26
CA GLY A 950 4.59 -29.86 -47.51
C GLY A 950 5.82 -29.50 -48.34
N SER A 951 6.92 -29.10 -47.69
CA SER A 951 8.22 -28.86 -48.33
C SER A 951 8.83 -30.16 -48.88
N ILE A 952 8.77 -31.25 -48.10
CA ILE A 952 9.27 -32.56 -48.51
C ILE A 952 8.47 -33.10 -49.70
N ALA A 953 7.13 -33.08 -49.64
CA ALA A 953 6.25 -33.55 -50.71
C ALA A 953 6.44 -32.74 -52.01
N THR A 954 6.61 -31.42 -51.88
CA THR A 954 6.91 -30.53 -53.02
C THR A 954 8.29 -30.82 -53.60
N GLY A 955 9.30 -31.03 -52.74
CA GLY A 955 10.65 -31.46 -53.17
C GLY A 955 10.63 -32.78 -53.92
N ILE A 956 9.87 -33.78 -53.43
CA ILE A 956 9.67 -35.06 -54.11
C ILE A 956 8.98 -34.86 -55.48
N ALA A 957 7.93 -34.04 -55.55
CA ALA A 957 7.22 -33.76 -56.81
C ALA A 957 8.16 -33.13 -57.86
N LEU A 958 9.00 -32.18 -57.46
CA LEU A 958 9.99 -31.53 -58.33
C LEU A 958 11.08 -32.51 -58.77
N LEU A 959 11.66 -33.27 -57.83
CA LEU A 959 12.71 -34.26 -58.13
C LEU A 959 12.19 -35.38 -59.02
N LYS A 960 10.92 -35.77 -58.92
CA LYS A 960 10.31 -36.80 -59.77
C LYS A 960 9.91 -36.26 -61.16
N GLY A 961 9.74 -34.95 -61.30
CA GLY A 961 9.23 -34.29 -62.50
C GLY A 961 7.71 -34.27 -62.60
N ASP A 962 7.00 -34.49 -61.49
CA ASP A 962 5.54 -34.36 -61.41
C ASP A 962 5.12 -32.88 -61.45
N VAL A 963 6.00 -31.99 -60.98
CA VAL A 963 5.92 -30.53 -61.07
C VAL A 963 7.20 -30.02 -61.72
N GLU A 964 7.09 -29.12 -62.69
CA GLU A 964 8.26 -28.53 -63.35
C GLU A 964 8.72 -27.25 -62.63
N ALA A 965 10.03 -27.06 -62.49
CA ALA A 965 10.61 -25.83 -61.95
C ALA A 965 10.18 -24.58 -62.75
N SER A 966 9.91 -24.73 -64.05
CA SER A 966 9.42 -23.67 -64.94
C SER A 966 8.05 -23.10 -64.54
N TRP A 967 7.25 -23.86 -63.78
CA TRP A 967 5.93 -23.43 -63.30
C TRP A 967 6.04 -22.51 -62.08
N LEU A 968 7.20 -22.48 -61.43
CA LEU A 968 7.45 -21.71 -60.22
C LEU A 968 8.32 -20.49 -60.54
N LYS A 969 7.95 -19.34 -59.97
CA LYS A 969 8.75 -18.12 -59.99
C LYS A 969 9.87 -18.18 -58.94
N GLY A 970 9.58 -18.78 -57.80
CA GLY A 970 10.50 -19.01 -56.69
C GLY A 970 9.80 -19.80 -55.59
N MET A 971 10.58 -20.26 -54.59
CA MET A 971 10.03 -21.04 -53.50
C MET A 971 10.69 -20.71 -52.16
N THR A 972 9.90 -20.62 -51.09
CA THR A 972 10.39 -20.63 -49.70
C THR A 972 10.11 -21.99 -49.07
N CYS A 973 11.18 -22.69 -48.71
CA CYS A 973 11.14 -23.97 -48.00
C CYS A 973 11.37 -23.75 -46.50
N SER A 974 10.33 -23.99 -45.70
CA SER A 974 10.35 -23.78 -44.25
C SER A 974 10.67 -25.09 -43.50
N GLN A 975 11.66 -24.99 -42.60
CA GLN A 975 12.19 -25.97 -41.65
C GLN A 975 13.00 -27.14 -42.24
N VAL A 976 12.63 -27.64 -43.41
CA VAL A 976 13.29 -28.78 -44.09
C VAL A 976 13.03 -28.73 -45.60
N PHE A 977 13.86 -29.41 -46.41
CA PHE A 977 13.62 -29.59 -47.85
C PHE A 977 13.94 -31.03 -48.31
N THR A 978 15.16 -31.29 -48.80
CA THR A 978 15.54 -32.59 -49.39
C THR A 978 16.43 -33.46 -48.51
N ASN A 979 17.16 -32.86 -47.57
CA ASN A 979 18.05 -33.55 -46.63
C ASN A 979 17.41 -33.54 -45.24
N LEU A 980 17.08 -34.72 -44.71
CA LEU A 980 16.18 -34.90 -43.57
C LEU A 980 16.95 -35.21 -42.28
N LEU A 981 17.61 -34.20 -41.70
CA LEU A 981 18.35 -34.34 -40.44
C LEU A 981 17.48 -33.94 -39.24
N PHE A 982 17.14 -34.91 -38.40
CA PHE A 982 16.35 -34.68 -37.18
C PHE A 982 17.14 -33.98 -36.07
N SER A 983 16.43 -33.35 -35.14
CA SER A 983 17.00 -32.95 -33.85
C SER A 983 17.45 -34.19 -33.04
N PRO A 984 18.34 -34.06 -32.03
CA PRO A 984 18.88 -35.21 -31.30
C PRO A 984 17.82 -36.18 -30.74
N ASP A 985 16.75 -35.63 -30.13
CA ASP A 985 15.68 -36.45 -29.54
C ASP A 985 14.84 -37.17 -30.59
N ASN A 986 14.58 -36.51 -31.73
CA ASN A 986 13.85 -37.10 -32.84
C ASN A 986 14.71 -38.11 -33.61
N ASP A 987 16.01 -37.87 -33.76
CA ASP A 987 16.95 -38.83 -34.35
C ASP A 987 17.00 -40.11 -33.51
N PHE A 988 17.01 -39.99 -32.18
CA PHE A 988 16.88 -41.14 -31.28
C PHE A 988 15.56 -41.89 -31.52
N LYS A 989 14.42 -41.19 -31.53
CA LYS A 989 13.11 -41.83 -31.79
C LYS A 989 13.05 -42.51 -33.16
N ALA A 990 13.55 -41.85 -34.20
CA ALA A 990 13.51 -42.34 -35.59
C ALA A 990 14.35 -43.61 -35.80
N ARG A 991 15.49 -43.75 -35.11
CA ARG A 991 16.35 -44.95 -35.18
C ARG A 991 15.79 -46.16 -34.43
N HIS A 992 14.77 -45.98 -33.59
CA HIS A 992 14.19 -47.03 -32.75
C HIS A 992 12.73 -47.30 -33.13
N PRO A 993 12.46 -48.05 -34.22
CA PRO A 993 11.10 -48.31 -34.70
C PRO A 993 10.22 -49.10 -33.72
N ILE A 994 10.82 -49.63 -32.65
CA ILE A 994 10.08 -50.27 -31.54
C ILE A 994 9.07 -49.33 -30.88
N PHE A 995 9.33 -48.02 -30.83
CA PHE A 995 8.40 -47.06 -30.24
C PHE A 995 7.09 -46.96 -31.03
N ILE A 996 7.17 -46.88 -32.36
CA ILE A 996 5.99 -46.82 -33.23
C ILE A 996 5.23 -48.15 -33.17
N LYS A 997 5.94 -49.29 -33.27
CA LYS A 997 5.31 -50.62 -33.19
C LYS A 997 4.64 -50.91 -31.85
N ALA A 998 5.27 -50.47 -30.74
CA ALA A 998 4.71 -50.62 -29.41
C ALA A 998 3.41 -49.81 -29.26
N TYR A 999 3.37 -48.57 -29.78
CA TYR A 999 2.15 -47.77 -29.80
C TYR A 999 1.06 -48.41 -30.66
N GLU A 1000 1.38 -48.83 -31.88
CA GLU A 1000 0.43 -49.50 -32.78
C GLU A 1000 -0.23 -50.72 -32.14
N THR A 1001 0.56 -51.52 -31.40
CA THR A 1001 0.08 -52.71 -30.71
C THR A 1001 -0.87 -52.38 -29.56
N LEU A 1002 -0.66 -51.25 -28.87
CA LEU A 1002 -1.42 -50.87 -27.67
C LEU A 1002 -2.63 -49.96 -27.96
N ALA A 1003 -2.54 -49.11 -28.99
CA ALA A 1003 -3.45 -47.99 -29.19
C ALA A 1003 -3.93 -47.80 -30.65
N GLY A 1004 -3.44 -48.62 -31.60
CA GLY A 1004 -3.82 -48.57 -33.02
C GLY A 1004 -2.90 -47.68 -33.88
N SER A 1005 -3.19 -47.60 -35.19
CA SER A 1005 -2.35 -46.93 -36.20
C SER A 1005 -2.55 -45.40 -36.30
N TRP A 1006 -3.46 -44.83 -35.52
CA TRP A 1006 -3.71 -43.40 -35.47
C TRP A 1006 -3.25 -42.83 -34.14
N PHE A 1007 -2.32 -41.87 -34.17
CA PHE A 1007 -1.88 -41.14 -32.99
C PHE A 1007 -2.61 -39.79 -32.91
N PRO A 1008 -3.60 -39.60 -32.02
CA PRO A 1008 -4.29 -38.33 -31.87
C PRO A 1008 -3.41 -37.33 -31.10
N CYS A 1009 -3.20 -36.15 -31.67
CA CYS A 1009 -2.46 -35.06 -31.04
C CYS A 1009 -3.34 -34.16 -30.16
N HIS A 1010 -4.66 -34.32 -30.22
CA HIS A 1010 -5.59 -33.81 -29.20
C HIS A 1010 -6.38 -34.95 -28.55
N SER A 1011 -6.58 -34.87 -27.23
CA SER A 1011 -7.35 -35.84 -26.45
C SER A 1011 -8.48 -35.15 -25.68
N SER A 1012 -9.36 -35.93 -25.07
CA SER A 1012 -10.50 -35.44 -24.27
C SER A 1012 -10.53 -36.14 -22.92
N SER A 1013 -11.22 -35.55 -21.93
CA SER A 1013 -11.42 -36.20 -20.63
C SER A 1013 -12.23 -37.50 -20.68
N SER A 1014 -12.91 -37.77 -21.81
CA SER A 1014 -13.67 -38.99 -22.09
C SER A 1014 -12.91 -39.99 -22.99
N SER A 1015 -11.64 -39.76 -23.29
CA SER A 1015 -10.85 -40.64 -24.15
C SER A 1015 -10.65 -42.04 -23.51
N PRO A 1016 -10.42 -43.09 -24.32
CA PRO A 1016 -10.16 -44.44 -23.81
C PRO A 1016 -9.05 -44.47 -22.75
N TRP A 1017 -9.12 -45.41 -21.80
CA TRP A 1017 -8.23 -45.45 -20.64
C TRP A 1017 -6.73 -45.44 -21.00
N VAL A 1018 -6.33 -46.08 -22.11
CA VAL A 1018 -4.95 -46.08 -22.62
C VAL A 1018 -4.50 -44.66 -22.98
N GLN A 1019 -5.38 -43.90 -23.63
CA GLN A 1019 -5.11 -42.52 -24.04
C GLN A 1019 -5.08 -41.59 -22.82
N PHE A 1020 -5.98 -41.78 -21.85
CA PHE A 1020 -5.94 -41.03 -20.60
C PHE A 1020 -4.66 -41.31 -19.80
N LEU A 1021 -4.23 -42.58 -19.70
CA LEU A 1021 -2.99 -42.96 -19.03
C LEU A 1021 -1.77 -42.36 -19.73
N LEU A 1022 -1.74 -42.40 -21.06
CA LEU A 1022 -0.71 -41.75 -21.86
C LEU A 1022 -0.64 -40.26 -21.54
N ASP A 1023 -1.77 -39.55 -21.47
CA ASP A 1023 -1.80 -38.13 -21.11
C ASP A 1023 -1.16 -37.87 -19.74
N GLN A 1024 -1.36 -38.73 -18.74
CA GLN A 1024 -0.73 -38.57 -17.43
C GLN A 1024 0.78 -38.79 -17.48
N ILE A 1025 1.24 -39.75 -18.28
CA ILE A 1025 2.67 -40.06 -18.44
C ILE A 1025 3.39 -38.92 -19.15
N LEU A 1026 2.78 -38.37 -20.22
CA LEU A 1026 3.40 -37.34 -21.06
C LEU A 1026 3.60 -36.00 -20.36
N ARG A 1027 2.98 -35.75 -19.20
CA ARG A 1027 3.25 -34.58 -18.34
C ARG A 1027 4.69 -34.49 -17.86
N PHE A 1028 5.40 -35.62 -17.87
CA PHE A 1028 6.79 -35.74 -17.45
C PHE A 1028 7.74 -35.88 -18.64
N TYR A 1029 7.24 -35.72 -19.88
CA TYR A 1029 8.08 -35.75 -21.07
C TYR A 1029 9.06 -34.56 -21.06
N PRO A 1030 10.35 -34.77 -21.32
CA PRO A 1030 11.32 -33.69 -21.32
C PRO A 1030 11.11 -32.78 -22.53
N VAL A 1031 10.71 -31.52 -22.27
CA VAL A 1031 10.47 -30.49 -23.30
C VAL A 1031 11.62 -29.46 -23.42
N GLY A 1032 12.78 -29.78 -22.84
CA GLY A 1032 13.96 -28.92 -22.82
C GLY A 1032 13.93 -27.91 -21.68
N ALA A 1033 13.60 -26.64 -21.97
CA ALA A 1033 13.62 -25.56 -20.98
C ALA A 1033 12.37 -25.58 -20.07
N ARG A 1034 12.52 -25.15 -18.80
CA ARG A 1034 11.39 -25.12 -17.84
C ARG A 1034 10.25 -24.19 -18.27
N SER A 1035 10.57 -23.12 -19.00
CA SER A 1035 9.59 -22.19 -19.57
C SER A 1035 8.68 -22.82 -20.61
N GLU A 1036 9.04 -23.99 -21.14
CA GLU A 1036 8.27 -24.72 -22.13
C GLU A 1036 7.31 -25.75 -21.51
N MET A 1037 7.33 -25.91 -20.19
CA MET A 1037 6.33 -26.73 -19.51
C MET A 1037 4.99 -26.01 -19.51
N CYS A 1038 3.92 -26.75 -19.76
CA CYS A 1038 2.55 -26.27 -19.62
C CYS A 1038 1.67 -27.40 -19.11
N ASN A 1039 0.39 -27.13 -18.89
CA ASN A 1039 -0.60 -28.14 -18.58
C ASN A 1039 -1.47 -28.52 -19.79
N SER A 1040 -1.12 -28.11 -21.02
CA SER A 1040 -1.88 -28.44 -22.23
C SER A 1040 -1.65 -29.91 -22.63
N ALA A 1041 -2.75 -30.68 -22.73
CA ALA A 1041 -2.69 -32.04 -23.24
C ALA A 1041 -2.23 -32.07 -24.72
N VAL A 1042 -2.60 -31.04 -25.50
CA VAL A 1042 -2.25 -30.94 -26.93
C VAL A 1042 -0.74 -30.74 -27.12
N CYS A 1043 -0.11 -29.86 -26.34
CA CYS A 1043 1.35 -29.65 -26.38
C CYS A 1043 2.09 -30.96 -26.12
N HIS A 1044 1.81 -31.62 -24.99
CA HIS A 1044 2.45 -32.88 -24.63
C HIS A 1044 2.27 -33.98 -25.67
N ARG A 1045 1.09 -34.02 -26.31
CA ARG A 1045 0.78 -34.98 -27.36
C ARG A 1045 1.51 -34.68 -28.67
N CYS A 1046 1.73 -33.41 -29.01
CA CYS A 1046 2.48 -33.02 -30.21
C CYS A 1046 3.99 -33.31 -30.04
N ASP A 1047 4.54 -33.09 -28.84
CA ASP A 1047 5.97 -33.21 -28.58
C ASP A 1047 6.51 -34.65 -28.76
N VAL A 1048 5.65 -35.65 -28.62
CA VAL A 1048 6.04 -37.06 -28.73
C VAL A 1048 6.35 -37.48 -30.18
N PRO A 1049 5.40 -37.41 -31.13
CA PRO A 1049 5.66 -37.80 -32.52
C PRO A 1049 6.53 -36.78 -33.27
N PHE A 1050 6.42 -35.49 -32.98
CA PHE A 1050 7.08 -34.44 -33.76
C PHE A 1050 8.31 -33.83 -33.09
N GLY A 1051 8.44 -33.90 -31.77
CA GLY A 1051 9.31 -32.98 -31.03
C GLY A 1051 8.62 -31.63 -30.82
N ARG A 1052 9.27 -30.72 -30.08
CA ARG A 1052 8.66 -29.44 -29.70
C ARG A 1052 8.39 -28.56 -30.93
N CYS A 1053 7.10 -28.36 -31.22
CA CYS A 1053 6.63 -27.66 -32.41
C CYS A 1053 6.72 -26.13 -32.32
N TRP A 1054 6.75 -25.54 -31.12
CA TRP A 1054 6.75 -24.09 -30.93
C TRP A 1054 7.45 -23.72 -29.63
N THR A 1055 7.81 -22.45 -29.48
CA THR A 1055 8.22 -21.87 -28.20
C THR A 1055 7.02 -21.17 -27.56
N HIS A 1056 6.77 -21.39 -26.26
CA HIS A 1056 5.63 -20.76 -25.58
C HIS A 1056 5.73 -19.23 -25.53
N ALA A 1057 6.95 -18.67 -25.62
CA ALA A 1057 7.17 -17.22 -25.69
C ALA A 1057 6.54 -16.57 -26.93
N ASN A 1058 6.40 -17.32 -28.03
CA ASN A 1058 5.82 -16.84 -29.28
C ASN A 1058 4.31 -17.08 -29.39
N LEU A 1059 3.69 -17.73 -28.40
CA LEU A 1059 2.25 -17.99 -28.36
C LEU A 1059 1.56 -17.03 -27.38
N ASN A 1060 0.44 -16.47 -27.82
CA ASN A 1060 -0.49 -15.78 -26.91
C ASN A 1060 -1.45 -16.81 -26.27
N HIS A 1061 -2.20 -16.37 -25.25
CA HIS A 1061 -3.09 -17.27 -24.49
C HIS A 1061 -4.14 -17.94 -25.39
N ALA A 1062 -4.81 -17.15 -26.23
CA ALA A 1062 -5.86 -17.62 -27.12
C ALA A 1062 -5.35 -18.69 -28.11
N THR A 1063 -4.16 -18.50 -28.69
CA THR A 1063 -3.55 -19.48 -29.59
C THR A 1063 -3.22 -20.78 -28.86
N HIS A 1064 -2.66 -20.69 -27.65
CA HIS A 1064 -2.30 -21.86 -26.85
C HIS A 1064 -3.53 -22.66 -26.37
N GLU A 1065 -4.61 -21.99 -25.99
CA GLU A 1065 -5.86 -22.63 -25.58
C GLU A 1065 -6.54 -23.40 -26.74
N HIS A 1066 -6.46 -22.85 -27.96
CA HIS A 1066 -7.19 -23.38 -29.12
C HIS A 1066 -6.35 -24.29 -30.03
N LEU A 1067 -5.14 -24.70 -29.63
CA LEU A 1067 -4.26 -25.57 -30.43
C LEU A 1067 -4.98 -26.83 -30.95
N GLY A 1068 -5.88 -27.42 -30.16
CA GLY A 1068 -6.63 -28.62 -30.56
C GLY A 1068 -7.68 -28.42 -31.65
N HIS A 1069 -7.98 -27.19 -32.08
CA HIS A 1069 -8.95 -26.91 -33.15
C HIS A 1069 -8.34 -26.97 -34.56
N TRP A 1070 -7.03 -26.77 -34.68
CA TRP A 1070 -6.32 -26.74 -35.97
C TRP A 1070 -5.13 -27.70 -36.02
N PHE A 1071 -4.96 -28.52 -34.98
CA PHE A 1071 -3.94 -29.57 -34.90
C PHE A 1071 -4.59 -30.92 -34.56
N ASP A 1072 -4.60 -31.87 -35.50
CA ASP A 1072 -5.36 -33.14 -35.37
C ASP A 1072 -4.49 -34.29 -34.84
N GLY A 1073 -3.97 -35.15 -35.72
CA GLY A 1073 -3.19 -36.34 -35.37
C GLY A 1073 -2.45 -36.87 -36.59
N ILE A 1074 -1.70 -37.94 -36.40
CA ILE A 1074 -0.88 -38.52 -37.46
C ILE A 1074 -0.95 -40.04 -37.50
N HIS A 1075 -0.98 -40.58 -38.72
CA HIS A 1075 -0.93 -42.01 -38.94
C HIS A 1075 0.48 -42.56 -38.78
N THR A 1076 0.62 -43.71 -38.12
CA THR A 1076 1.91 -44.33 -37.78
C THR A 1076 2.70 -44.80 -39.01
N ASN A 1077 2.02 -45.17 -40.11
CA ASN A 1077 2.69 -45.46 -41.39
C ASN A 1077 3.44 -44.23 -41.94
N PHE A 1078 2.85 -43.04 -41.78
CA PHE A 1078 3.47 -41.79 -42.20
C PHE A 1078 4.74 -41.51 -41.37
N LEU A 1079 4.62 -41.58 -40.04
CA LEU A 1079 5.76 -41.45 -39.12
C LEU A 1079 6.85 -42.49 -39.41
N SER A 1080 6.47 -43.72 -39.74
CA SER A 1080 7.41 -44.79 -40.10
C SER A 1080 8.16 -44.49 -41.39
N HIS A 1081 7.48 -44.01 -42.43
CA HIS A 1081 8.14 -43.62 -43.68
C HIS A 1081 9.14 -42.48 -43.42
N LEU A 1082 8.72 -41.42 -42.74
CA LEU A 1082 9.56 -40.26 -42.43
C LEU A 1082 10.77 -40.63 -41.54
N SER A 1083 10.53 -41.43 -40.49
CA SER A 1083 11.60 -41.92 -39.60
C SER A 1083 12.63 -42.74 -40.36
N ASN A 1084 12.19 -43.59 -41.29
CA ASN A 1084 13.11 -44.38 -42.12
C ASN A 1084 13.97 -43.48 -43.04
N MET A 1085 13.39 -42.45 -43.65
CA MET A 1085 14.16 -41.54 -44.51
C MET A 1085 15.21 -40.74 -43.71
N GLY A 1086 14.85 -40.23 -42.53
CA GLY A 1086 15.76 -39.44 -41.70
C GLY A 1086 16.73 -40.28 -40.85
N ALA A 1087 16.45 -41.56 -40.57
CA ALA A 1087 17.37 -42.43 -39.84
C ALA A 1087 18.43 -43.10 -40.74
N MET A 1088 18.15 -43.23 -42.05
CA MET A 1088 19.02 -43.93 -43.00
C MET A 1088 19.96 -42.95 -43.72
N PRO A 1089 21.29 -43.03 -43.52
CA PRO A 1089 22.25 -42.25 -44.31
C PRO A 1089 22.08 -42.55 -45.81
N PRO A 1090 22.18 -41.55 -46.72
CA PRO A 1090 22.59 -40.16 -46.51
C PRO A 1090 21.47 -39.18 -46.07
N HIS A 1091 20.36 -39.66 -45.52
CA HIS A 1091 19.21 -38.87 -45.03
C HIS A 1091 18.44 -38.13 -46.14
N HIS A 1092 18.32 -38.76 -47.31
CA HIS A 1092 17.62 -38.18 -48.46
C HIS A 1092 16.13 -38.54 -48.49
N VAL A 1093 15.35 -37.74 -49.23
CA VAL A 1093 13.97 -38.09 -49.59
C VAL A 1093 13.93 -39.32 -50.51
N ARG A 1094 12.95 -40.20 -50.27
CA ARG A 1094 12.85 -41.52 -50.92
C ARG A 1094 11.45 -41.86 -51.40
N SER A 1095 11.33 -42.87 -52.27
CA SER A 1095 10.05 -43.41 -52.74
C SER A 1095 9.42 -44.41 -51.74
N ASN A 1096 8.21 -44.90 -52.03
CA ASN A 1096 7.55 -45.92 -51.20
C ASN A 1096 8.29 -47.27 -51.18
N ARG A 1097 8.08 -48.03 -50.10
CA ARG A 1097 8.49 -49.44 -50.03
C ARG A 1097 7.65 -50.28 -51.01
N PRO A 1098 8.20 -51.38 -51.59
CA PRO A 1098 9.47 -52.01 -51.24
C PRO A 1098 10.72 -51.37 -51.88
N MET A 1099 10.57 -50.53 -52.91
CA MET A 1099 11.71 -50.00 -53.67
C MET A 1099 12.55 -48.98 -52.87
N PHE A 1100 11.89 -48.08 -52.12
CA PHE A 1100 12.52 -47.10 -51.20
C PHE A 1100 13.74 -46.37 -51.81
N GLU A 1101 13.58 -45.97 -53.07
CA GLU A 1101 14.66 -45.44 -53.92
C GLU A 1101 15.06 -44.04 -53.47
N ASP A 1102 16.36 -43.74 -53.53
CA ASP A 1102 16.87 -42.39 -53.31
C ASP A 1102 16.49 -41.48 -54.47
N LEU A 1103 15.81 -40.37 -54.18
CA LEU A 1103 15.37 -39.41 -55.19
C LEU A 1103 16.39 -38.30 -55.43
N LEU A 1104 17.44 -38.16 -54.61
CA LEU A 1104 18.52 -37.19 -54.78
C LEU A 1104 19.64 -37.74 -55.69
N THR A 1105 19.26 -38.14 -56.90
CA THR A 1105 20.22 -38.50 -57.96
C THR A 1105 20.59 -37.26 -58.78
N GLN A 1106 21.77 -37.27 -59.42
CA GLN A 1106 22.21 -36.15 -60.27
C GLN A 1106 21.17 -35.79 -61.34
N THR A 1107 20.57 -36.80 -61.99
CA THR A 1107 19.53 -36.63 -63.01
C THR A 1107 18.25 -35.97 -62.47
N ASN A 1108 17.86 -36.30 -61.23
CA ASN A 1108 16.68 -35.69 -60.62
C ASN A 1108 16.99 -34.26 -60.12
N LEU A 1109 18.20 -34.01 -59.60
CA LEU A 1109 18.64 -32.69 -59.17
C LEU A 1109 18.62 -31.68 -60.31
N GLU A 1110 19.00 -32.08 -61.54
CA GLU A 1110 18.93 -31.22 -62.73
C GLU A 1110 17.54 -30.61 -62.98
N ARG A 1111 16.46 -31.24 -62.50
CA ARG A 1111 15.09 -30.71 -62.60
C ARG A 1111 14.85 -29.47 -61.74
N LEU A 1112 15.73 -29.19 -60.77
CA LEU A 1112 15.69 -27.99 -59.93
C LEU A 1112 16.45 -26.80 -60.54
N LYS A 1113 17.12 -27.00 -61.68
CA LYS A 1113 17.96 -25.98 -62.31
C LYS A 1113 17.13 -24.73 -62.65
N GLY A 1114 17.61 -23.58 -62.20
CA GLY A 1114 16.98 -22.27 -62.46
C GLY A 1114 15.89 -21.86 -61.46
N LEU A 1115 15.53 -22.72 -60.50
CA LEU A 1115 14.58 -22.36 -59.44
C LEU A 1115 15.30 -21.60 -58.31
N SER A 1116 14.81 -20.40 -57.97
CA SER A 1116 15.30 -19.64 -56.81
C SER A 1116 14.63 -20.15 -55.52
N ILE A 1117 15.44 -20.51 -54.52
CA ILE A 1117 14.95 -21.13 -53.28
C ILE A 1117 15.49 -20.39 -52.04
N CYS A 1118 14.58 -20.02 -51.13
CA CYS A 1118 14.87 -19.53 -49.79
C CYS A 1118 14.61 -20.63 -48.75
N LEU A 1119 15.63 -21.05 -48.02
CA LEU A 1119 15.56 -22.03 -46.94
C LEU A 1119 15.44 -21.33 -45.59
N LEU A 1120 14.26 -21.39 -44.96
CA LEU A 1120 13.95 -20.73 -43.69
C LEU A 1120 13.92 -21.76 -42.55
N SER A 1121 14.59 -21.50 -41.42
CA SER A 1121 14.51 -22.36 -40.23
C SER A 1121 14.49 -21.56 -38.93
N GLY A 1122 13.77 -22.04 -37.92
CA GLY A 1122 13.86 -21.51 -36.56
C GLY A 1122 15.13 -21.99 -35.86
N ALA A 1123 15.76 -21.13 -35.07
CA ALA A 1123 16.96 -21.50 -34.32
C ALA A 1123 16.66 -22.51 -33.20
N GLU A 1124 15.49 -22.41 -32.59
CA GLU A 1124 15.03 -23.25 -31.47
C GLU A 1124 14.20 -24.47 -31.95
N ASN A 1125 14.29 -24.78 -33.25
CA ASN A 1125 13.56 -25.89 -33.87
C ASN A 1125 14.03 -27.24 -33.27
N ALA A 1126 13.12 -27.90 -32.55
CA ALA A 1126 13.35 -29.19 -31.93
C ALA A 1126 12.77 -30.36 -32.76
N VAL A 1127 12.24 -30.08 -33.95
CA VAL A 1127 11.72 -31.09 -34.90
C VAL A 1127 12.84 -31.52 -35.86
N TRP A 1128 13.43 -30.54 -36.55
CA TRP A 1128 14.51 -30.71 -37.52
C TRP A 1128 15.76 -29.99 -37.03
N SER A 1129 16.92 -30.61 -37.23
CA SER A 1129 18.20 -29.92 -37.01
C SER A 1129 18.37 -28.80 -38.03
N GLN A 1130 18.90 -27.66 -37.58
CA GLN A 1130 19.27 -26.56 -38.48
C GLN A 1130 20.24 -27.00 -39.59
N GLN A 1131 20.96 -28.10 -39.37
CA GLN A 1131 21.85 -28.70 -40.36
C GLN A 1131 21.10 -29.22 -41.58
N SER A 1132 19.82 -29.61 -41.45
CA SER A 1132 18.98 -30.07 -42.57
C SER A 1132 18.93 -29.04 -43.70
N THR A 1133 18.49 -27.81 -43.37
CA THR A 1133 18.44 -26.71 -44.36
C THR A 1133 19.81 -26.27 -44.82
N LYS A 1134 20.84 -26.36 -43.96
CA LYS A 1134 22.22 -26.06 -44.36
C LYS A 1134 22.73 -27.04 -45.40
N THR A 1135 22.56 -28.33 -45.20
CA THR A 1135 23.01 -29.37 -46.15
C THR A 1135 22.28 -29.25 -47.48
N SER A 1136 20.96 -28.99 -47.49
CA SER A 1136 20.25 -28.75 -48.74
C SER A 1136 20.70 -27.45 -49.43
N TYR A 1137 21.03 -26.40 -48.67
CA TYR A 1137 21.56 -25.15 -49.21
C TYR A 1137 22.94 -25.34 -49.87
N ASP A 1138 23.86 -26.00 -49.16
CA ASP A 1138 25.22 -26.27 -49.65
C ASP A 1138 25.14 -27.15 -50.92
N LEU A 1139 24.31 -28.20 -50.92
CA LEU A 1139 24.07 -29.07 -52.08
C LEU A 1139 23.59 -28.29 -53.32
N LEU A 1140 22.59 -27.42 -53.15
CA LEU A 1140 22.06 -26.62 -54.26
C LEU A 1140 23.11 -25.67 -54.85
N ARG A 1141 23.94 -25.06 -54.01
CA ARG A 1141 25.03 -24.18 -54.45
C ARG A 1141 26.17 -24.92 -55.14
N GLU A 1142 26.48 -26.13 -54.69
CA GLU A 1142 27.47 -26.99 -55.33
C GLU A 1142 27.00 -27.47 -56.70
N CYS A 1143 25.72 -27.87 -56.84
CA CYS A 1143 25.17 -28.31 -58.11
C CYS A 1143 24.87 -27.16 -59.09
N PHE A 1144 24.43 -25.98 -58.60
CA PHE A 1144 24.01 -24.85 -59.42
C PHE A 1144 24.58 -23.50 -58.91
N PRO A 1145 25.87 -23.21 -59.16
CA PRO A 1145 26.53 -22.01 -58.64
C PRO A 1145 25.91 -20.68 -59.11
N GLU A 1146 25.31 -20.68 -60.29
CA GLU A 1146 24.73 -19.50 -60.95
C GLU A 1146 23.32 -19.13 -60.44
N ALA A 1147 22.69 -20.00 -59.63
CA ALA A 1147 21.34 -19.79 -59.14
C ALA A 1147 21.31 -19.02 -57.81
N LYS A 1148 20.27 -18.20 -57.60
CA LYS A 1148 20.10 -17.40 -56.38
C LYS A 1148 19.45 -18.25 -55.28
N TYR A 1149 20.26 -18.72 -54.33
CA TYR A 1149 19.80 -19.43 -53.14
C TYR A 1149 20.04 -18.60 -51.87
N GLU A 1150 19.07 -18.62 -50.97
CA GLU A 1150 19.15 -17.97 -49.66
C GLU A 1150 18.90 -18.96 -48.52
N ARG A 1151 19.57 -18.75 -47.39
CA ARG A 1151 19.26 -19.45 -46.14
C ARG A 1151 19.11 -18.46 -44.99
N VAL A 1152 17.99 -18.55 -44.28
CA VAL A 1152 17.62 -17.70 -43.15
C VAL A 1152 17.41 -18.56 -41.91
N VAL A 1153 18.11 -18.24 -40.82
CA VAL A 1153 17.87 -18.80 -39.49
C VAL A 1153 17.38 -17.70 -38.58
N VAL A 1154 16.29 -17.95 -37.84
CA VAL A 1154 15.67 -16.92 -37.00
C VAL A 1154 15.76 -17.30 -35.52
N ASN A 1155 16.47 -16.48 -34.74
CA ASN A 1155 16.65 -16.67 -33.31
C ASN A 1155 15.32 -16.52 -32.55
N GLY A 1156 15.11 -17.32 -31.51
CA GLY A 1156 13.90 -17.26 -30.68
C GLY A 1156 12.67 -17.93 -31.28
N TYR A 1157 12.76 -18.52 -32.48
CA TYR A 1157 11.65 -19.24 -33.12
C TYR A 1157 11.95 -20.74 -33.20
N GLY A 1158 10.93 -21.55 -32.93
CA GLY A 1158 10.89 -23.01 -33.12
C GLY A 1158 10.41 -23.44 -34.52
N HIS A 1159 9.55 -24.46 -34.60
CA HIS A 1159 9.17 -25.10 -35.86
C HIS A 1159 7.97 -24.42 -36.55
N LEU A 1160 6.81 -24.36 -35.90
CA LEU A 1160 5.56 -23.80 -36.44
C LEU A 1160 5.38 -22.31 -36.11
N ASP A 1161 5.93 -21.85 -34.99
CA ASP A 1161 5.85 -20.46 -34.53
C ASP A 1161 6.52 -19.45 -35.49
N CYS A 1162 7.30 -19.90 -36.47
CA CYS A 1162 7.72 -19.06 -37.61
C CYS A 1162 6.53 -18.54 -38.46
N TRP A 1163 5.39 -19.24 -38.45
CA TRP A 1163 4.19 -18.87 -39.22
C TRP A 1163 3.01 -18.49 -38.33
N MET A 1164 2.91 -19.12 -37.15
CA MET A 1164 1.81 -18.90 -36.19
C MET A 1164 2.19 -18.02 -34.97
N GLY A 1165 3.44 -17.58 -34.87
CA GLY A 1165 3.92 -16.78 -33.74
C GLY A 1165 3.34 -15.37 -33.74
N LYS A 1166 3.04 -14.82 -32.56
CA LYS A 1166 2.41 -13.50 -32.40
C LYS A 1166 3.21 -12.34 -33.02
N HIS A 1167 4.53 -12.48 -33.13
CA HIS A 1167 5.43 -11.48 -33.75
C HIS A 1167 5.98 -11.89 -35.14
N ALA A 1168 5.50 -13.00 -35.71
CA ALA A 1168 6.00 -13.49 -37.00
C ALA A 1168 5.80 -12.49 -38.16
N HIS A 1169 4.79 -11.62 -38.07
CA HIS A 1169 4.55 -10.55 -39.06
C HIS A 1169 5.61 -9.45 -39.06
N VAL A 1170 6.37 -9.30 -37.98
CA VAL A 1170 7.50 -8.36 -37.89
C VAL A 1170 8.79 -9.07 -38.30
N ASP A 1171 9.01 -10.29 -37.79
CA ASP A 1171 10.33 -10.92 -37.88
C ASP A 1171 10.51 -11.80 -39.12
N ILE A 1172 9.45 -12.46 -39.59
CA ILE A 1172 9.51 -13.54 -40.60
C ILE A 1172 8.92 -13.11 -41.94
N PHE A 1173 7.67 -12.62 -41.95
CA PHE A 1173 6.95 -12.37 -43.21
C PHE A 1173 7.65 -11.36 -44.12
N PRO A 1174 8.26 -10.26 -43.62
CA PRO A 1174 9.02 -9.34 -44.46
C PRO A 1174 10.21 -10.00 -45.18
N ARG A 1175 10.85 -11.00 -44.57
CA ARG A 1175 11.98 -11.72 -45.19
C ARG A 1175 11.52 -12.56 -46.38
N VAL A 1176 10.36 -13.20 -46.24
CA VAL A 1176 9.74 -13.99 -47.32
C VAL A 1176 9.23 -13.07 -48.44
N ALA A 1177 8.60 -11.95 -48.09
CA ALA A 1177 8.17 -10.93 -49.05
C ALA A 1177 9.35 -10.35 -49.83
N ARG A 1178 10.50 -10.13 -49.19
CA ARG A 1178 11.74 -9.70 -49.86
C ARG A 1178 12.22 -10.73 -50.89
N HIS A 1179 12.27 -12.02 -50.54
CA HIS A 1179 12.67 -13.05 -51.49
C HIS A 1179 11.69 -13.17 -52.66
N LEU A 1180 10.38 -13.03 -52.41
CA LEU A 1180 9.36 -12.96 -53.45
C LEU A 1180 9.61 -11.77 -54.41
N ALA A 1181 9.84 -10.57 -53.89
CA ALA A 1181 10.13 -9.38 -54.69
C ALA A 1181 11.38 -9.56 -55.58
N VAL A 1182 12.46 -10.14 -55.03
CA VAL A 1182 13.68 -10.45 -55.80
C VAL A 1182 13.40 -11.42 -56.96
N CYS A 1183 12.47 -12.36 -56.78
CA CYS A 1183 12.06 -13.29 -57.83
C CYS A 1183 11.15 -12.62 -58.88
N GLU A 1184 10.42 -11.56 -58.53
CA GLU A 1184 9.64 -10.76 -59.48
C GLU A 1184 10.53 -9.86 -60.34
N GLU A 1185 11.48 -9.15 -59.73
CA GLU A 1185 12.39 -8.22 -60.40
C GLU A 1185 13.34 -8.91 -61.39
N ALA A 1186 13.75 -10.15 -61.09
CA ALA A 1186 14.65 -10.93 -61.95
C ALA A 1186 14.07 -11.25 -63.34
N GLU A 1187 12.75 -11.15 -63.52
CA GLU A 1187 12.09 -11.30 -64.83
C GLU A 1187 11.86 -9.98 -65.57
N GLU A 1188 11.85 -8.84 -64.87
CA GLU A 1188 11.52 -7.53 -65.44
C GLU A 1188 12.76 -6.76 -65.98
N GLY A 1189 13.97 -7.29 -65.77
CA GLY A 1189 15.20 -6.76 -66.39
C GLY A 1189 15.65 -5.38 -65.88
N CYS A 1190 15.27 -5.01 -64.66
CA CYS A 1190 15.61 -3.70 -64.08
C CYS A 1190 16.90 -3.77 -63.24
N GLU A 1191 17.86 -2.86 -63.51
CA GLU A 1191 19.07 -2.69 -62.70
C GLU A 1191 18.73 -2.17 -61.29
N MET A 1192 19.35 -2.79 -60.28
CA MET A 1192 19.23 -2.46 -58.86
C MET A 1192 19.63 -1.00 -58.58
N THR A 1193 18.69 -0.17 -58.12
CA THR A 1193 19.06 1.02 -57.34
C THR A 1193 19.33 0.56 -55.91
N VAL A 1194 20.61 0.38 -55.59
CA VAL A 1194 21.09 0.02 -54.26
C VAL A 1194 20.74 1.15 -53.27
N ILE A 1195 19.68 0.97 -52.48
CA ILE A 1195 19.56 1.67 -51.18
C ILE A 1195 20.22 0.75 -50.15
N GLY A 1196 21.54 0.73 -50.17
CA GLY A 1196 22.36 0.14 -49.11
C GLY A 1196 22.47 1.12 -47.95
N LYS A 1197 21.81 0.83 -46.84
CA LYS A 1197 22.37 1.16 -45.52
C LYS A 1197 22.78 -0.16 -44.89
N GLY A 1198 24.07 -0.27 -44.61
CA GLY A 1198 24.70 -1.48 -44.06
C GLY A 1198 24.08 -1.88 -42.74
N TYR A 1199 23.84 -3.18 -42.61
CA TYR A 1199 23.64 -3.86 -41.33
C TYR A 1199 24.94 -4.59 -41.01
N GLU A 1200 25.84 -3.90 -40.32
CA GLU A 1200 26.77 -4.53 -39.39
C GLU A 1200 26.32 -4.17 -37.97
N ASP A 1201 26.48 -5.16 -37.10
CA ASP A 1201 26.25 -5.26 -35.65
C ASP A 1201 25.74 -4.04 -34.83
N ASP A 1202 24.86 -4.40 -33.90
CA ASP A 1202 24.32 -3.65 -32.76
C ASP A 1202 23.20 -2.62 -32.98
N GLY A 1203 22.09 -2.84 -32.25
CA GLY A 1203 21.13 -1.80 -31.86
C GLY A 1203 19.76 -1.88 -32.53
N TYR A 1204 18.73 -2.21 -31.73
CA TYR A 1204 17.32 -2.02 -32.07
C TYR A 1204 17.07 -0.59 -32.57
N VAL A 1205 16.60 -0.45 -33.81
CA VAL A 1205 16.00 0.79 -34.32
C VAL A 1205 14.57 0.49 -34.73
N SER A 1206 13.62 1.02 -33.95
CA SER A 1206 12.20 1.04 -34.29
C SER A 1206 11.98 1.96 -35.49
N VAL A 1207 11.49 1.41 -36.60
CA VAL A 1207 10.89 2.24 -37.66
C VAL A 1207 9.45 2.55 -37.22
N ALA A 1208 9.19 3.83 -37.00
CA ALA A 1208 7.88 4.36 -36.66
C ALA A 1208 6.86 4.03 -37.76
N ALA A 1209 5.77 3.38 -37.38
CA ALA A 1209 4.58 3.24 -38.20
C ALA A 1209 3.76 4.54 -38.09
N GLU A 1210 3.98 5.47 -39.02
CA GLU A 1210 3.03 6.56 -39.25
C GLU A 1210 1.86 6.04 -40.10
N GLY A 1211 0.65 6.17 -39.56
CA GLY A 1211 -0.57 6.39 -40.35
C GLY A 1211 -1.29 5.16 -40.92
N TYR A 1212 -2.04 4.45 -40.08
CA TYR A 1212 -3.31 3.82 -40.50
C TYR A 1212 -4.38 4.11 -39.44
N ASN A 1213 -5.00 5.28 -39.57
CA ASN A 1213 -6.37 5.52 -39.09
C ASN A 1213 -7.29 5.20 -40.26
N GLY A 1214 -8.16 4.22 -40.07
CA GLY A 1214 -9.21 3.78 -40.99
C GLY A 1214 -9.99 2.64 -40.39
#